data_AF-A0A507B1L7-F1
#
_entry.id   AF-A0A507B1L7-F1
#
_cell.length_a   1.000
_cell.length_b   1.000
_cell.length_c   1.000
_cell.angle_alpha   90.00
_cell.angle_beta   90.00
_cell.angle_gamma   90.00
#
_symmetry.space_group_name_H-M   'P 1'
#
loop_
_entity.id
_entity.type
_entity.pdbx_description
1 polymer ?
#
loop_
_entity_poly.entity_id
_entity_poly.type
_entity_poly.pdbx_seq_one_letter_code
_entity_poly.pdbx_strand_id
1 'polypeptide(L)'
;MIINFREEIFRIILGWLDNPDLRLAALACKGFKAFTMPLLYSRIEWRWDTGNSKFTNYALSQNYFIAFRARRSSYDPDHPLNEQAASVDHNKILRPSYGTKIHYQRLALESREEWLKMNKDSGSELFVTCGMLRVQPSDELGQLEKETLASMERDGLRYAQFVKSDPNDIQRAAKLGWKSKLLDFGIPGESGKSFEAVLDSLSGFVKCSEACAYLQSKASSHGVRFQFGQKAGQCESLVLDEDLSSGKSSARRGVGIRTRDGTVHRGDTIVIAAGSFSTQTLPDLSYHIESSGGSIATVKVDRSERELWDKYSPENFPVLTWKSAPRNNIGKDTGSVYVFPRTEEGLIKIGYRGIKFTNFVPAPEGTPFMQDGQWSIPLPSAQSKSLPGPAVDAIRQFVSIFLPELADRPFHSTKLCWYTDTLDNSFLIDYVPAYADRSVFVCTGGSGHGAKFLPVLGQELTPRCIMQHAADIFENGARSTSPMYPHWRWRDDQPRGNGLEEGPAGPRNLQGGGVQVIEGASKPSAAAMGLIIRLVAFLMVLPFGAPQITSTGSTVLLNNIPYYISPHTVGNASLQPTVLDDIKAAFGFIPVSVLTAGTQLADLVDIFSAWNEADDVFQPGFAKVLLNKTESLEALASQDLRKYSPGSATVLSYTAGSKLPKGPYFLDKATSNLHQAFRLYDDVAGAFSEALLGNNDGSFQVLSAKIPGSATPTIGVPSRLYYEPSEAKPLSGIRIAVKDIFSLAGVKQSNGNRAWYHLYPPNNATGTAISRLIKAGAVIVGTQKLSQFATSEVATVDWVDYHAPFNPRGDGYQDASSSSSGAGASIASYNWLDAAVGTDTGGSIRSPAGVNGVFGNRASHGLVSLDHIMPLSGPLDTIGFLARDPLLWDRLQAVLYGSNYSSLAGTQPKYPKNIMTVTYPNTSTEAGKLLNSFAASLAKFTGGNVTILDVAKRWAVSETNPNAHLNFTDTFNITYPVLTGKGQDDTIIKPFYAHYGAQFDGRRPFVNPSPLARWAWAANYSWDEALQNKTMFMNWFNGQILPPVDDALQCSSGFILYAGKVGRQLPRNRYDIAPPTPFAGFSAARMSVFSGCPDFTFPVGEVPSFSSLTNHDEKLPVAVGILASKGCDGLLAKLAIDLVEEGILKVPQVGGSMSGDPIFT
;
A
#
# COMPACT_ATOMS: atom_id res chain seq x y z
N MET A 1 42.12 41.03 25.48
CA MET A 1 40.80 41.26 26.10
C MET A 1 39.82 40.36 25.35
N ILE A 2 39.00 39.57 26.06
CA ILE A 2 38.13 38.49 25.54
C ILE A 2 38.85 37.14 25.29
N ILE A 3 39.46 36.61 26.36
CA ILE A 3 39.57 35.18 26.63
C ILE A 3 39.34 35.06 28.14
N ASN A 4 38.07 34.95 28.57
CA ASN A 4 37.62 34.56 29.93
C ASN A 4 36.09 34.72 30.06
N PHE A 5 35.32 33.96 29.27
CA PHE A 5 33.84 33.94 29.45
C PHE A 5 33.23 32.54 29.33
N ARG A 6 34.04 31.48 29.41
CA ARG A 6 33.56 30.08 29.37
C ARG A 6 33.79 29.28 30.66
N GLU A 7 34.70 29.71 31.54
CA GLU A 7 34.97 28.98 32.79
C GLU A 7 34.06 29.39 33.96
N GLU A 8 33.54 30.62 33.97
CA GLU A 8 32.71 31.11 35.08
C GLU A 8 31.23 30.66 34.95
N ILE A 9 30.73 30.49 33.72
CA ILE A 9 29.41 29.92 33.46
C ILE A 9 29.37 28.41 33.76
N PHE A 10 30.48 27.69 33.56
CA PHE A 10 30.54 26.26 33.88
C PHE A 10 30.59 25.98 35.39
N ARG A 11 31.19 26.87 36.20
CA ARG A 11 31.15 26.78 37.67
C ARG A 11 29.82 27.22 38.28
N ILE A 12 29.12 28.17 37.67
CA ILE A 12 27.77 28.59 38.10
C ILE A 12 26.72 27.50 37.79
N ILE A 13 26.89 26.77 36.68
CA ILE A 13 25.98 25.66 36.30
C ILE A 13 26.24 24.38 37.10
N LEU A 14 27.50 24.11 37.51
CA LEU A 14 27.82 22.94 38.34
C LEU A 14 27.51 23.14 39.83
N GLY A 15 27.44 24.38 40.32
CA GLY A 15 26.95 24.70 41.68
C GLY A 15 25.43 24.59 41.85
N TRP A 16 24.67 24.44 40.75
CA TRP A 16 23.21 24.28 40.75
C TRP A 16 22.75 22.81 40.85
N LEU A 17 23.67 21.84 40.86
CA LEU A 17 23.34 20.42 40.83
C LEU A 17 23.37 19.69 42.19
N ASP A 18 23.77 20.35 43.29
CA ASP A 18 24.00 19.69 44.59
C ASP A 18 23.15 20.18 45.77
N ASN A 19 21.99 20.82 45.52
CA ASN A 19 21.02 21.10 46.59
C ASN A 19 19.80 20.16 46.51
N PRO A 20 19.68 19.16 47.42
CA PRO A 20 18.57 18.20 47.41
C PRO A 20 17.20 18.82 47.76
N ASP A 21 17.13 20.02 48.34
CA ASP A 21 15.87 20.70 48.65
C ASP A 21 15.38 21.61 47.52
N LEU A 22 16.24 22.01 46.58
CA LEU A 22 15.83 22.74 45.36
C LEU A 22 15.40 21.82 44.21
N ARG A 23 15.66 20.51 44.31
CA ARG A 23 14.95 19.51 43.48
C ARG A 23 13.46 19.44 43.82
N LEU A 24 13.03 19.82 45.02
CA LEU A 24 11.62 19.82 45.40
C LEU A 24 10.84 21.07 44.95
N ALA A 25 11.52 22.19 44.62
CA ALA A 25 10.85 23.43 44.20
C ALA A 25 10.78 23.63 42.67
N ALA A 26 11.69 23.03 41.88
CA ALA A 26 11.62 23.05 40.41
C ALA A 26 10.86 21.86 39.80
N LEU A 27 10.45 20.89 40.63
CA LEU A 27 9.52 19.80 40.28
C LEU A 27 8.04 20.16 40.53
N ALA A 28 7.75 21.38 40.98
CA ALA A 28 6.39 21.83 41.32
C ALA A 28 5.62 22.52 40.15
N CYS A 29 6.21 22.65 38.95
CA CYS A 29 5.55 23.27 37.78
C CYS A 29 5.29 22.32 36.60
N LYS A 30 5.45 21.00 36.78
CA LYS A 30 4.90 20.02 35.83
C LYS A 30 4.04 19.05 36.62
N GLY A 31 2.72 19.25 36.50
CA GLY A 31 1.72 18.42 37.14
C GLY A 31 1.96 16.95 36.80
N PHE A 32 2.38 16.18 37.81
CA PHE A 32 2.43 14.73 37.75
C PHE A 32 1.01 14.21 37.58
N LYS A 33 0.75 13.60 36.42
CA LYS A 33 -0.54 13.03 36.03
C LYS A 33 -0.34 11.52 35.93
N ALA A 34 -0.86 10.78 36.90
CA ALA A 34 -0.86 9.33 36.85
C ALA A 34 -2.05 8.85 36.00
N PHE A 35 -1.77 8.42 34.78
CA PHE A 35 -2.63 7.54 34.03
C PHE A 35 -2.25 6.11 34.44
N THR A 36 -3.20 5.37 34.97
CA THR A 36 -3.05 3.92 35.05
C THR A 36 -4.30 3.38 34.40
N MET A 37 -4.21 3.02 33.12
CA MET A 37 -5.27 2.33 32.39
C MET A 37 -5.50 0.97 33.03
N PRO A 38 -6.66 0.66 33.61
CA PRO A 38 -6.93 -0.67 34.11
C PRO A 38 -8.02 -1.33 33.28
N LEU A 39 -7.79 -2.62 33.02
CA LEU A 39 -8.84 -3.64 32.94
C LEU A 39 -9.65 -3.58 31.64
N LEU A 40 -8.97 -4.02 30.58
CA LEU A 40 -9.34 -3.98 29.17
C LEU A 40 -10.73 -4.53 28.77
N TYR A 41 -11.58 -5.03 29.67
CA TYR A 41 -12.95 -5.42 29.33
C TYR A 41 -13.97 -5.33 30.47
N SER A 42 -13.71 -4.63 31.57
CA SER A 42 -14.77 -4.27 32.53
C SER A 42 -15.38 -2.92 32.15
N ARG A 43 -16.66 -2.68 32.47
CA ARG A 43 -17.35 -1.42 32.16
C ARG A 43 -16.74 -0.23 32.94
N ILE A 44 -15.59 0.29 32.51
CA ILE A 44 -14.86 1.35 33.24
C ILE A 44 -14.89 2.70 32.52
N GLU A 45 -15.28 3.74 33.28
CA GLU A 45 -15.40 5.13 32.83
C GLU A 45 -14.55 6.06 33.71
N TRP A 46 -13.73 6.93 33.10
CA TRP A 46 -12.74 7.80 33.77
C TRP A 46 -13.06 9.30 33.68
N ARG A 47 -12.62 10.09 34.68
CA ARG A 47 -12.75 11.57 34.79
C ARG A 47 -11.39 12.27 34.75
N TRP A 48 -11.30 13.44 34.09
CA TRP A 48 -10.21 14.43 34.25
C TRP A 48 -10.81 15.84 34.46
N ASP A 49 -10.18 16.70 35.26
CA ASP A 49 -10.53 18.14 35.43
C ASP A 49 -9.31 19.03 35.19
N THR A 50 -9.51 20.13 34.45
CA THR A 50 -8.50 21.14 34.12
C THR A 50 -8.87 22.48 34.76
N GLY A 51 -8.76 22.58 36.07
CA GLY A 51 -8.91 23.83 36.82
C GLY A 51 -8.52 23.66 38.28
N ASN A 52 -7.91 24.68 38.88
CA ASN A 52 -7.34 24.66 40.24
C ASN A 52 -8.26 24.03 41.32
N SER A 53 -7.64 23.17 42.15
CA SER A 53 -8.07 22.62 43.45
C SER A 53 -8.70 21.20 43.49
N LYS A 54 -7.98 20.29 44.16
CA LYS A 54 -8.35 18.91 44.61
C LYS A 54 -8.79 17.92 43.51
N PHE A 55 -7.80 17.29 42.88
CA PHE A 55 -7.96 16.17 41.95
C PHE A 55 -8.76 14.99 42.53
N THR A 56 -9.78 14.53 41.79
CA THR A 56 -10.49 13.29 42.10
C THR A 56 -10.79 12.54 40.81
N ASN A 57 -10.05 11.46 40.53
CA ASN A 57 -10.31 10.57 39.40
C ASN A 57 -11.28 9.47 39.85
N TYR A 58 -12.37 9.25 39.11
CA TYR A 58 -13.30 8.13 39.35
C TYR A 58 -13.19 7.12 38.21
N ALA A 59 -13.22 5.84 38.55
CA ALA A 59 -13.26 4.69 37.66
C ALA A 59 -14.49 3.85 38.06
N LEU A 60 -15.58 3.93 37.30
CA LEU A 60 -16.76 3.11 37.58
C LEU A 60 -16.56 1.66 37.09
N SER A 61 -17.20 0.64 37.65
CA SER A 61 -17.19 -0.71 37.08
C SER A 61 -18.41 -1.51 37.51
N GLN A 62 -19.14 -2.04 36.52
CA GLN A 62 -20.16 -3.08 36.76
C GLN A 62 -19.58 -4.37 37.33
N ASN A 63 -18.34 -4.70 36.95
CA ASN A 63 -17.70 -5.96 37.29
C ASN A 63 -16.92 -5.81 38.59
N TYR A 64 -17.16 -6.74 39.50
CA TYR A 64 -16.65 -6.83 40.87
C TYR A 64 -15.15 -7.20 40.93
N PHE A 65 -14.31 -6.51 40.17
CA PHE A 65 -12.88 -6.83 40.12
C PHE A 65 -12.18 -6.73 41.49
N ILE A 66 -12.86 -6.19 42.52
CA ILE A 66 -12.31 -6.02 43.86
C ILE A 66 -13.35 -6.29 44.97
N ALA A 67 -13.76 -7.54 45.07
CA ALA A 67 -13.83 -8.16 46.39
C ALA A 67 -12.69 -9.18 46.60
N PHE A 68 -11.74 -9.32 45.66
CA PHE A 68 -10.47 -10.02 45.88
C PHE A 68 -9.47 -9.14 46.64
N ARG A 69 -9.89 -8.61 47.79
CA ARG A 69 -8.94 -8.14 48.81
C ARG A 69 -8.44 -9.34 49.60
N ALA A 70 -7.12 -9.54 49.55
CA ALA A 70 -6.32 -10.11 50.64
C ALA A 70 -6.29 -11.63 50.88
N ARG A 71 -6.69 -12.50 49.94
CA ARG A 71 -6.28 -13.92 49.99
C ARG A 71 -5.74 -14.38 48.63
N ARG A 72 -4.64 -15.14 48.68
CA ARG A 72 -3.94 -15.82 47.58
C ARG A 72 -4.83 -16.85 46.86
N SER A 73 -5.98 -16.47 46.32
CA SER A 73 -6.80 -17.37 45.51
C SER A 73 -6.88 -16.87 44.08
N SER A 74 -6.73 -17.81 43.17
CA SER A 74 -6.86 -17.70 41.72
C SER A 74 -8.26 -17.29 41.30
N TYR A 75 -8.37 -16.80 40.06
CA TYR A 75 -9.66 -16.58 39.39
C TYR A 75 -10.53 -17.85 39.45
N ASP A 76 -11.80 -17.69 39.86
CA ASP A 76 -12.79 -18.76 39.93
C ASP A 76 -13.86 -18.55 38.84
N PRO A 77 -13.91 -19.41 37.80
CA PRO A 77 -14.88 -19.29 36.71
C PRO A 77 -16.34 -19.57 37.15
N ASP A 78 -16.56 -20.18 38.31
CA ASP A 78 -17.89 -20.55 38.81
C ASP A 78 -18.47 -19.58 39.84
N HIS A 79 -17.72 -18.55 40.23
CA HIS A 79 -18.13 -17.58 41.25
C HIS A 79 -19.49 -16.92 40.91
N PRO A 80 -20.45 -16.82 41.85
CA PRO A 80 -21.84 -16.41 41.59
C PRO A 80 -22.02 -14.95 41.16
N LEU A 81 -21.03 -14.09 41.36
CA LEU A 81 -21.02 -12.70 40.84
C LEU A 81 -20.53 -12.59 39.38
N ASN A 82 -20.44 -13.72 38.66
CA ASN A 82 -19.62 -13.94 37.46
C ASN A 82 -19.64 -12.79 36.44
N GLU A 83 -18.43 -12.33 36.12
CA GLU A 83 -18.12 -11.10 35.41
C GLU A 83 -17.91 -11.36 33.91
N GLN A 84 -18.49 -10.50 33.09
CA GLN A 84 -18.52 -10.67 31.63
C GLN A 84 -17.34 -10.02 30.92
N ALA A 85 -16.40 -9.46 31.67
CA ALA A 85 -15.18 -8.88 31.10
C ALA A 85 -14.30 -9.95 30.48
N ALA A 86 -13.90 -9.78 29.22
CA ALA A 86 -12.92 -10.66 28.58
C ALA A 86 -11.52 -10.63 29.22
N SER A 87 -11.19 -9.64 30.05
CA SER A 87 -9.94 -9.58 30.84
C SER A 87 -10.02 -10.35 32.16
N VAL A 88 -11.23 -10.67 32.64
CA VAL A 88 -11.47 -11.55 33.79
C VAL A 88 -11.35 -12.99 33.31
N ASP A 89 -10.11 -13.47 33.36
CA ASP A 89 -9.69 -14.74 32.79
C ASP A 89 -8.38 -15.22 33.43
N HIS A 90 -8.10 -16.52 33.39
CA HIS A 90 -6.84 -17.09 33.91
C HIS A 90 -5.64 -16.57 33.12
N ASN A 91 -5.69 -16.71 31.78
CA ASN A 91 -4.56 -16.42 30.91
C ASN A 91 -4.97 -15.96 29.51
N LYS A 92 -4.13 -15.13 28.87
CA LYS A 92 -4.29 -14.65 27.48
C LYS A 92 -2.98 -14.73 26.72
N ILE A 93 -3.04 -15.06 25.43
CA ILE A 93 -1.85 -15.22 24.59
C ILE A 93 -1.16 -13.87 24.38
N LEU A 94 0.14 -13.82 24.67
CA LEU A 94 1.05 -12.78 24.17
C LEU A 94 1.89 -13.39 23.06
N ARG A 95 1.83 -12.76 21.87
CA ARG A 95 2.63 -13.16 20.72
C ARG A 95 2.94 -11.97 19.81
N PRO A 96 4.16 -11.87 19.26
CA PRO A 96 4.51 -10.90 18.23
C PRO A 96 4.24 -11.39 16.80
N SER A 97 3.83 -12.64 16.60
CA SER A 97 3.50 -13.18 15.27
C SER A 97 2.25 -12.52 14.68
N TYR A 98 2.38 -11.68 13.65
CA TYR A 98 1.24 -10.99 13.02
C TYR A 98 1.19 -11.12 11.49
N GLY A 99 1.98 -12.03 10.89
CA GLY A 99 2.15 -12.11 9.44
C GLY A 99 2.63 -10.77 8.91
N THR A 100 1.93 -10.23 7.92
CA THR A 100 2.25 -8.94 7.28
C THR A 100 1.85 -7.70 8.10
N LYS A 101 1.13 -7.83 9.23
CA LYS A 101 0.74 -6.67 10.08
C LYS A 101 1.88 -6.23 11.01
N ILE A 102 2.92 -5.62 10.42
CA ILE A 102 4.17 -5.27 11.11
C ILE A 102 4.00 -4.30 12.28
N HIS A 103 3.11 -3.32 12.16
CA HIS A 103 2.83 -2.38 13.24
C HIS A 103 2.35 -3.11 14.51
N TYR A 104 1.54 -4.17 14.39
CA TYR A 104 1.13 -4.98 15.54
C TYR A 104 2.21 -5.96 16.02
N GLN A 105 3.11 -6.42 15.14
CA GLN A 105 4.31 -7.18 15.55
C GLN A 105 5.19 -6.32 16.46
N ARG A 106 5.52 -5.10 16.03
CA ARG A 106 6.35 -4.16 16.79
C ARG A 106 5.69 -3.72 18.08
N LEU A 107 4.41 -3.34 18.04
CA LEU A 107 3.63 -3.04 19.25
C LEU A 107 3.60 -4.21 20.26
N ALA A 108 3.56 -5.45 19.78
CA ALA A 108 3.56 -6.62 20.66
C ALA A 108 4.94 -6.90 21.27
N LEU A 109 6.02 -6.55 20.58
CA LEU A 109 7.39 -6.62 21.11
C LEU A 109 7.62 -5.54 22.16
N GLU A 110 7.21 -4.30 21.88
CA GLU A 110 7.20 -3.21 22.86
C GLU A 110 6.41 -3.61 24.10
N SER A 111 5.21 -4.15 23.90
CA SER A 111 4.39 -4.62 25.02
C SER A 111 5.04 -5.77 25.79
N ARG A 112 5.74 -6.68 25.12
CA ARG A 112 6.45 -7.80 25.76
C ARG A 112 7.54 -7.28 26.69
N GLU A 113 8.30 -6.28 26.26
CA GLU A 113 9.35 -5.68 27.10
C GLU A 113 8.76 -5.10 28.39
N GLU A 114 7.63 -4.41 28.29
CA GLU A 114 6.93 -3.87 29.45
C GLU A 114 6.38 -4.96 30.38
N TRP A 115 5.84 -6.05 29.83
CA TRP A 115 5.44 -7.19 30.65
C TRP A 115 6.60 -7.80 31.44
N LEU A 116 7.77 -7.94 30.81
CA LEU A 116 8.97 -8.43 31.49
C LEU A 116 9.48 -7.48 32.57
N LYS A 117 9.29 -6.16 32.40
CA LYS A 117 9.56 -5.16 33.44
C LYS A 117 8.55 -5.27 34.58
N MET A 118 7.26 -5.36 34.28
CA MET A 118 6.20 -5.53 35.29
C MET A 118 6.37 -6.80 36.13
N ASN A 119 6.87 -7.90 35.55
CA ASN A 119 7.22 -9.09 36.32
C ASN A 119 8.27 -8.78 37.41
N LYS A 120 9.31 -8.02 37.05
CA LYS A 120 10.36 -7.61 38.00
C LYS A 120 9.80 -6.67 39.06
N ASP A 121 9.00 -5.68 38.67
CA ASP A 121 8.47 -4.65 39.56
C ASP A 121 7.42 -5.19 40.54
N SER A 122 6.60 -6.14 40.10
CA SER A 122 5.55 -6.77 40.94
C SER A 122 6.09 -7.90 41.82
N GLY A 123 7.29 -8.43 41.52
CA GLY A 123 7.79 -9.65 42.12
C GLY A 123 6.95 -10.90 41.81
N SER A 124 6.08 -10.83 40.80
CA SER A 124 5.15 -11.88 40.38
C SER A 124 5.28 -12.16 38.88
N GLU A 125 5.08 -13.41 38.47
CA GLU A 125 5.16 -13.80 37.06
C GLU A 125 3.84 -13.49 36.31
N LEU A 126 3.59 -12.21 36.07
CA LEU A 126 2.40 -11.73 35.35
C LEU A 126 2.41 -12.12 33.86
N PHE A 127 3.60 -12.23 33.26
CA PHE A 127 3.82 -12.79 31.92
C PHE A 127 4.74 -14.00 31.98
N VAL A 128 4.23 -15.16 31.56
CA VAL A 128 4.96 -16.44 31.56
C VAL A 128 5.51 -16.71 30.16
N THR A 129 6.84 -16.76 30.02
CA THR A 129 7.53 -16.99 28.74
C THR A 129 7.64 -18.49 28.43
N CYS A 130 6.52 -19.15 28.21
CA CYS A 130 6.49 -20.59 27.92
C CYS A 130 6.69 -20.93 26.42
N GLY A 131 6.76 -19.93 25.53
CA GLY A 131 6.75 -20.11 24.08
C GLY A 131 5.35 -20.36 23.51
N MET A 132 5.22 -20.25 22.19
CA MET A 132 4.00 -20.56 21.45
C MET A 132 4.29 -21.44 20.23
N LEU A 133 3.69 -22.62 20.18
CA LEU A 133 3.74 -23.55 19.06
C LEU A 133 2.56 -23.32 18.12
N ARG A 134 2.85 -22.90 16.89
CA ARG A 134 1.86 -22.64 15.84
C ARG A 134 1.80 -23.82 14.87
N VAL A 135 0.86 -24.70 15.10
CA VAL A 135 0.65 -25.93 14.33
C VAL A 135 -0.20 -25.64 13.10
N GLN A 136 0.22 -26.15 11.95
CA GLN A 136 -0.47 -26.02 10.67
C GLN A 136 -1.47 -27.18 10.45
N PRO A 137 -2.48 -27.02 9.58
CA PRO A 137 -3.39 -28.11 9.22
C PRO A 137 -2.77 -29.20 8.32
N SER A 138 -1.50 -29.06 7.93
CA SER A 138 -0.79 -29.98 7.06
C SER A 138 0.63 -30.24 7.56
N ASP A 139 1.33 -31.15 6.89
CA ASP A 139 2.77 -31.44 7.05
C ASP A 139 3.68 -30.38 6.40
N GLU A 140 3.14 -29.24 5.99
CA GLU A 140 3.89 -28.14 5.37
C GLU A 140 3.54 -26.77 6.00
N LEU A 141 4.48 -25.82 5.91
CA LEU A 141 4.24 -24.44 6.34
C LEU A 141 3.25 -23.73 5.41
N GLY A 142 2.11 -23.31 5.99
CA GLY A 142 1.15 -22.44 5.33
C GLY A 142 1.70 -21.03 5.06
N GLN A 143 1.06 -20.33 4.11
CA GLN A 143 1.51 -19.01 3.63
C GLN A 143 1.65 -17.96 4.75
N LEU A 144 0.68 -17.87 5.66
CA LEU A 144 0.74 -16.91 6.77
C LEU A 144 1.93 -17.16 7.71
N GLU A 145 2.30 -18.42 7.89
CA GLU A 145 3.44 -18.78 8.74
C GLU A 145 4.76 -18.43 8.04
N LYS A 146 4.86 -18.66 6.72
CA LYS A 146 5.97 -18.19 5.89
C LYS A 146 6.13 -16.67 5.94
N GLU A 147 5.02 -15.92 5.83
CA GLU A 147 5.01 -14.46 5.98
C GLU A 147 5.42 -14.00 7.38
N THR A 148 5.00 -14.75 8.41
CA THR A 148 5.39 -14.47 9.80
C THR A 148 6.88 -14.69 9.98
N LEU A 149 7.45 -15.79 9.47
CA LEU A 149 8.89 -16.05 9.52
C LEU A 149 9.68 -14.96 8.79
N ALA A 150 9.27 -14.57 7.58
CA ALA A 150 9.91 -13.50 6.82
C ALA A 150 9.83 -12.15 7.53
N SER A 151 8.69 -11.82 8.13
CA SER A 151 8.49 -10.56 8.88
C SER A 151 9.30 -10.54 10.18
N MET A 152 9.44 -11.68 10.84
CA MET A 152 10.32 -11.84 12.01
C MET A 152 11.78 -11.72 11.60
N GLU A 153 12.18 -12.33 10.49
CA GLU A 153 13.55 -12.25 9.96
C GLU A 153 13.95 -10.83 9.57
N ARG A 154 13.06 -10.10 8.88
CA ARG A 154 13.27 -8.70 8.53
C ARG A 154 13.55 -7.82 9.76
N ASP A 155 12.84 -8.05 10.86
CA ASP A 155 13.04 -7.32 12.11
C ASP A 155 14.15 -7.94 13.00
N GLY A 156 14.93 -8.90 12.47
CA GLY A 156 16.08 -9.51 13.16
C GLY A 156 15.71 -10.55 14.23
N LEU A 157 14.49 -11.10 14.20
CA LEU A 157 13.90 -11.97 15.23
C LEU A 157 13.86 -13.45 14.85
N ARG A 158 14.46 -13.84 13.72
CA ARG A 158 14.51 -15.24 13.26
C ARG A 158 15.15 -16.19 14.29
N TYR A 159 16.06 -15.67 15.12
CA TYR A 159 16.73 -16.42 16.18
C TYR A 159 15.76 -17.05 17.19
N ALA A 160 14.56 -16.47 17.35
CA ALA A 160 13.55 -16.90 18.30
C ALA A 160 12.42 -17.73 17.67
N GLN A 161 12.49 -17.99 16.35
CA GLN A 161 11.55 -18.85 15.64
C GLN A 161 12.23 -20.19 15.36
N PHE A 162 11.50 -21.30 15.54
CA PHE A 162 12.01 -22.65 15.31
C PHE A 162 10.99 -23.46 14.51
N VAL A 163 11.31 -23.74 13.24
CA VAL A 163 10.51 -24.62 12.37
C VAL A 163 10.79 -26.07 12.77
N LYS A 164 9.73 -26.84 13.02
CA LYS A 164 9.82 -28.21 13.54
C LYS A 164 10.57 -29.15 12.61
N SER A 165 10.40 -29.01 11.29
CA SER A 165 11.08 -29.84 10.29
C SER A 165 12.49 -29.40 9.90
N ASP A 166 12.93 -28.17 10.27
CA ASP A 166 14.23 -27.63 9.87
C ASP A 166 15.34 -28.13 10.80
N PRO A 167 16.34 -28.91 10.30
CA PRO A 167 17.42 -29.44 11.13
C PRO A 167 18.23 -28.38 11.88
N ASN A 168 18.42 -27.20 11.27
CA ASN A 168 19.17 -26.11 11.88
C ASN A 168 18.40 -25.51 13.06
N ASP A 169 17.08 -25.39 12.91
CA ASP A 169 16.20 -24.89 13.96
C ASP A 169 16.04 -25.91 15.09
N ILE A 170 15.97 -27.22 14.80
CA ILE A 170 16.00 -28.27 15.82
C ILE A 170 17.29 -28.20 16.64
N GLN A 171 18.44 -28.04 15.99
CA GLN A 171 19.73 -27.92 16.67
C GLN A 171 19.79 -26.64 17.50
N ARG A 172 19.32 -25.51 16.97
CA ARG A 172 19.27 -24.22 17.69
C ARG A 172 18.32 -24.29 18.88
N ALA A 173 17.16 -24.91 18.73
CA ALA A 173 16.21 -25.16 19.80
C ALA A 173 16.82 -26.05 20.89
N ALA A 174 17.59 -27.08 20.54
CA ALA A 174 18.31 -27.92 21.51
C ALA A 174 19.31 -27.10 22.34
N LYS A 175 20.12 -26.28 21.66
CA LYS A 175 21.12 -25.42 22.31
C LYS A 175 20.49 -24.39 23.26
N LEU A 176 19.31 -23.89 22.92
CA LEU A 176 18.61 -22.84 23.67
C LEU A 176 17.56 -23.38 24.66
N GLY A 177 17.45 -24.70 24.83
CA GLY A 177 16.51 -25.32 25.79
C GLY A 177 15.05 -25.36 25.34
N TRP A 178 14.76 -25.17 24.05
CA TRP A 178 13.41 -25.15 23.49
C TRP A 178 12.99 -26.47 22.82
N LYS A 179 13.93 -27.40 22.60
CA LYS A 179 13.66 -28.65 21.85
C LYS A 179 12.51 -29.48 22.41
N SER A 180 12.37 -29.57 23.75
CA SER A 180 11.27 -30.32 24.37
C SER A 180 9.88 -29.77 24.05
N LYS A 181 9.78 -28.51 23.61
CA LYS A 181 8.53 -27.83 23.26
C LYS A 181 8.22 -27.83 21.76
N LEU A 182 9.11 -28.36 20.92
CA LEU A 182 8.82 -28.68 19.51
C LEU A 182 8.04 -30.01 19.46
N LEU A 183 6.79 -29.96 19.93
CA LEU A 183 5.93 -31.13 20.02
C LEU A 183 5.57 -31.66 18.62
N ASP A 184 5.50 -32.97 18.51
CA ASP A 184 5.18 -33.68 17.27
C ASP A 184 3.81 -34.35 17.36
N PHE A 185 2.96 -34.14 16.36
CA PHE A 185 1.59 -34.63 16.33
C PHE A 185 1.30 -35.27 14.97
N GLY A 186 0.93 -36.56 14.97
CA GLY A 186 0.54 -37.26 13.75
C GLY A 186 -0.74 -36.68 13.13
N ILE A 187 -0.84 -36.73 11.80
CA ILE A 187 -2.06 -36.33 11.09
C ILE A 187 -3.05 -37.50 11.12
N PRO A 188 -4.25 -37.35 11.71
CA PRO A 188 -5.22 -38.44 11.78
C PRO A 188 -5.58 -38.97 10.39
N GLY A 189 -5.43 -40.29 10.20
CA GLY A 189 -5.71 -40.95 8.91
C GLY A 189 -4.55 -40.95 7.90
N GLU A 190 -3.43 -40.29 8.18
CA GLU A 190 -2.24 -40.25 7.32
C GLU A 190 -1.02 -40.89 8.00
N SER A 191 -0.72 -42.15 7.65
CA SER A 191 0.41 -42.89 8.22
C SER A 191 1.76 -42.26 7.84
N GLY A 192 2.61 -42.01 8.84
CA GLY A 192 3.97 -41.50 8.64
C GLY A 192 4.09 -39.98 8.44
N LYS A 193 2.99 -39.23 8.57
CA LYS A 193 2.98 -37.78 8.47
C LYS A 193 2.61 -37.12 9.79
N SER A 194 3.21 -35.97 10.06
CA SER A 194 2.93 -35.16 11.24
C SER A 194 2.74 -33.69 10.87
N PHE A 195 1.89 -32.99 11.61
CA PHE A 195 1.60 -31.58 11.36
C PHE A 195 2.84 -30.71 11.46
N GLU A 196 3.09 -29.86 10.48
CA GLU A 196 4.17 -28.88 10.55
C GLU A 196 3.89 -27.83 11.62
N ALA A 197 4.93 -27.32 12.27
CA ALA A 197 4.78 -26.31 13.31
C ALA A 197 5.97 -25.35 13.40
N VAL A 198 5.70 -24.16 13.93
CA VAL A 198 6.74 -23.19 14.30
C VAL A 198 6.60 -22.82 15.78
N LEU A 199 7.66 -23.03 16.55
CA LEU A 199 7.77 -22.58 17.92
C LEU A 199 8.36 -21.17 17.96
N ASP A 200 7.69 -20.27 18.66
CA ASP A 200 8.14 -18.89 18.90
C ASP A 200 8.44 -18.69 20.38
N SER A 201 9.72 -18.52 20.70
CA SER A 201 10.19 -18.36 22.08
C SER A 201 10.00 -16.97 22.66
N LEU A 202 9.62 -15.96 21.84
CA LEU A 202 9.25 -14.64 22.35
C LEU A 202 7.84 -14.64 22.94
N SER A 203 7.04 -15.64 22.60
CA SER A 203 5.63 -15.74 22.98
C SER A 203 5.40 -16.45 24.31
N GLY A 204 4.18 -16.38 24.81
CA GLY A 204 3.73 -17.03 26.03
C GLY A 204 2.32 -16.60 26.40
N PHE A 205 2.04 -16.49 27.69
CA PHE A 205 0.74 -15.99 28.15
C PHE A 205 0.86 -15.04 29.34
N VAL A 206 -0.09 -14.11 29.42
CA VAL A 206 -0.24 -13.19 30.56
C VAL A 206 -1.29 -13.72 31.51
N LYS A 207 -1.03 -13.70 32.82
CA LYS A 207 -1.99 -14.00 33.90
C LYS A 207 -2.93 -12.81 34.06
N CYS A 208 -3.94 -12.75 33.18
CA CYS A 208 -4.65 -11.50 32.89
C CYS A 208 -5.35 -10.92 34.13
N SER A 209 -6.02 -11.75 34.94
CA SER A 209 -6.68 -11.28 36.16
C SER A 209 -5.71 -10.75 37.22
N GLU A 210 -4.54 -11.38 37.38
CA GLU A 210 -3.52 -10.92 38.32
C GLU A 210 -2.89 -9.59 37.86
N ALA A 211 -2.57 -9.49 36.58
CA ALA A 211 -2.03 -8.25 36.00
C ALA A 211 -3.01 -7.08 36.12
N CYS A 212 -4.28 -7.39 35.88
CA CYS A 212 -5.41 -6.50 36.07
C CYS A 212 -5.48 -5.97 37.52
N ALA A 213 -5.39 -6.85 38.52
CA ALA A 213 -5.39 -6.47 39.94
C ALA A 213 -4.15 -5.64 40.32
N TYR A 214 -2.98 -6.00 39.79
CA TYR A 214 -1.74 -5.26 40.00
C TYR A 214 -1.84 -3.81 39.49
N LEU A 215 -2.29 -3.62 38.25
CA LEU A 215 -2.43 -2.29 37.65
C LEU A 215 -3.49 -1.45 38.36
N GLN A 216 -4.57 -2.09 38.80
CA GLN A 216 -5.65 -1.43 39.53
C GLN A 216 -5.19 -1.00 40.95
N SER A 217 -4.34 -1.79 41.62
CA SER A 217 -3.65 -1.38 42.85
C SER A 217 -2.72 -0.18 42.62
N LYS A 218 -1.92 -0.20 41.56
CA LYS A 218 -1.07 0.94 41.16
C LYS A 218 -1.87 2.19 40.83
N ALA A 219 -3.01 2.06 40.16
CA ALA A 219 -3.91 3.18 39.89
C ALA A 219 -4.42 3.82 41.19
N SER A 220 -4.86 2.96 42.11
CA SER A 220 -5.39 3.39 43.41
C SER A 220 -4.32 4.12 44.23
N SER A 221 -3.07 3.66 44.19
CA SER A 221 -1.95 4.33 44.88
C SER A 221 -1.65 5.72 44.33
N HIS A 222 -2.11 6.04 43.12
CA HIS A 222 -1.97 7.36 42.51
C HIS A 222 -3.25 8.21 42.57
N GLY A 223 -4.18 7.87 43.47
CA GLY A 223 -5.35 8.72 43.75
C GLY A 223 -6.57 8.44 42.89
N VAL A 224 -6.56 7.37 42.08
CA VAL A 224 -7.75 6.88 41.39
C VAL A 224 -8.74 6.27 42.38
N ARG A 225 -10.00 6.69 42.31
CA ARG A 225 -11.11 6.12 43.05
C ARG A 225 -11.88 5.16 42.18
N PHE A 226 -11.99 3.92 42.60
CA PHE A 226 -12.81 2.93 41.91
C PHE A 226 -14.18 2.79 42.57
N GLN A 227 -15.23 2.73 41.77
CA GLN A 227 -16.61 2.55 42.22
C GLN A 227 -17.20 1.31 41.56
N PHE A 228 -17.45 0.27 42.36
CA PHE A 228 -17.91 -1.02 41.88
C PHE A 228 -19.39 -1.27 42.18
N GLY A 229 -19.95 -2.25 41.47
CA GLY A 229 -21.22 -2.88 41.81
C GLY A 229 -22.35 -2.59 40.81
N GLN A 230 -23.39 -3.43 40.82
CA GLN A 230 -24.49 -3.42 39.84
C GLN A 230 -25.41 -2.19 39.91
N LYS A 231 -25.30 -1.38 40.96
CA LYS A 231 -26.06 -0.12 41.10
C LYS A 231 -25.11 1.08 41.07
N ALA A 232 -24.24 1.19 42.07
CA ALA A 232 -23.34 2.33 42.24
C ALA A 232 -22.19 2.41 41.22
N GLY A 233 -21.75 1.28 40.64
CA GLY A 233 -20.69 1.23 39.63
C GLY A 233 -21.18 1.03 38.20
N GLN A 234 -22.50 0.88 38.01
CA GLN A 234 -23.10 0.60 36.72
C GLN A 234 -23.61 1.88 36.06
N CYS A 235 -22.95 2.32 34.99
CA CYS A 235 -23.44 3.44 34.19
C CYS A 235 -24.85 3.16 33.63
N GLU A 236 -25.68 4.17 33.58
CA GLU A 236 -27.03 4.13 33.01
C GLU A 236 -27.05 4.93 31.72
N SER A 237 -26.55 6.17 31.76
CA SER A 237 -26.50 7.07 30.60
C SER A 237 -25.39 8.12 30.75
N LEU A 238 -25.02 8.73 29.63
CA LEU A 238 -24.29 9.99 29.64
C LEU A 238 -25.21 11.12 30.13
N VAL A 239 -24.64 12.09 30.84
CA VAL A 239 -25.28 13.34 31.21
C VAL A 239 -24.81 14.39 30.22
N LEU A 240 -25.75 15.01 29.51
CA LEU A 240 -25.49 16.03 28.51
C LEU A 240 -25.76 17.41 29.09
N ASP A 241 -25.08 18.41 28.54
CA ASP A 241 -25.34 19.82 28.85
C ASP A 241 -26.63 20.28 28.16
N GLU A 242 -27.62 20.73 28.93
CA GLU A 242 -28.92 21.15 28.41
C GLU A 242 -28.85 22.52 27.71
N ASP A 243 -27.90 23.41 28.06
CA ASP A 243 -27.84 24.77 27.50
C ASP A 243 -27.37 24.81 26.03
N LEU A 244 -26.54 23.85 25.60
CA LEU A 244 -26.09 23.74 24.19
C LEU A 244 -27.08 23.01 23.28
N SER A 245 -28.10 22.36 23.85
CA SER A 245 -29.17 21.71 23.08
C SER A 245 -30.22 22.71 22.54
N SER A 246 -30.12 23.98 22.94
CA SER A 246 -30.97 25.09 22.50
C SER A 246 -30.49 25.76 21.20
N GLY A 247 -30.45 24.99 20.11
CA GLY A 247 -30.75 25.52 18.78
C GLY A 247 -29.68 26.29 17.96
N LYS A 248 -28.38 26.26 18.31
CA LYS A 248 -27.32 26.86 17.44
C LYS A 248 -26.05 26.02 17.19
N SER A 249 -25.94 24.81 17.75
CA SER A 249 -24.85 23.87 17.47
C SER A 249 -25.42 22.45 17.27
N SER A 250 -24.92 21.70 16.28
CA SER A 250 -25.34 20.31 16.02
C SER A 250 -24.63 19.27 16.91
N ALA A 251 -23.60 19.67 17.69
CA ALA A 251 -22.82 18.77 18.53
C ALA A 251 -23.26 18.81 20.01
N ARG A 252 -23.42 17.64 20.62
CA ARG A 252 -23.79 17.47 22.05
C ARG A 252 -22.55 17.67 22.93
N ARG A 253 -22.69 18.07 24.20
CA ARG A 253 -21.54 18.12 25.14
C ARG A 253 -21.78 17.17 26.31
N GLY A 254 -20.86 16.26 26.58
CA GLY A 254 -20.89 15.39 27.76
C GLY A 254 -20.39 16.15 29.00
N VAL A 255 -21.15 16.11 30.10
CA VAL A 255 -20.79 16.76 31.38
C VAL A 255 -20.61 15.77 32.53
N GLY A 256 -20.85 14.49 32.27
CA GLY A 256 -20.73 13.42 33.25
C GLY A 256 -21.50 12.18 32.85
N ILE A 257 -21.65 11.26 33.80
CA ILE A 257 -22.35 9.98 33.67
C ILE A 257 -23.30 9.80 34.85
N ARG A 258 -24.41 9.10 34.62
CA ARG A 258 -25.37 8.71 35.64
C ARG A 258 -25.24 7.22 35.89
N THR A 259 -25.19 6.80 37.15
CA THR A 259 -25.21 5.38 37.55
C THR A 259 -26.61 4.91 37.89
N ARG A 260 -26.83 3.59 37.91
CA ARG A 260 -28.13 2.96 38.19
C ARG A 260 -28.70 3.20 39.58
N ASP A 261 -27.89 3.65 40.53
CA ASP A 261 -28.38 4.14 41.83
C ASP A 261 -28.89 5.60 41.78
N GLY A 262 -28.85 6.22 40.59
CA GLY A 262 -29.26 7.60 40.35
C GLY A 262 -28.14 8.63 40.57
N THR A 263 -26.96 8.22 41.04
CA THR A 263 -25.84 9.13 41.30
C THR A 263 -25.29 9.70 39.99
N VAL A 264 -24.99 11.01 39.99
CA VAL A 264 -24.37 11.69 38.84
C VAL A 264 -22.91 11.98 39.16
N HIS A 265 -22.01 11.47 38.32
CA HIS A 265 -20.58 11.72 38.36
C HIS A 265 -20.22 12.70 37.24
N ARG A 266 -20.04 13.99 37.59
CA ARG A 266 -19.63 15.02 36.63
C ARG A 266 -18.16 14.90 36.24
N GLY A 267 -17.78 15.35 35.05
CA GLY A 267 -16.41 15.38 34.55
C GLY A 267 -16.25 16.18 33.25
N ASP A 268 -15.03 16.66 32.98
CA ASP A 268 -14.73 17.50 31.80
C ASP A 268 -14.55 16.67 30.53
N THR A 269 -14.00 15.46 30.68
CA THR A 269 -13.94 14.46 29.62
C THR A 269 -14.39 13.11 30.17
N ILE A 270 -15.26 12.44 29.41
CA ILE A 270 -15.77 11.10 29.70
C ILE A 270 -15.04 10.10 28.81
N VAL A 271 -14.32 9.15 29.40
CA VAL A 271 -13.65 8.08 28.66
C VAL A 271 -14.48 6.80 28.69
N ILE A 272 -14.89 6.29 27.53
CA ILE A 272 -15.64 5.04 27.38
C ILE A 272 -14.67 3.89 27.06
N ALA A 273 -14.41 3.04 28.05
CA ALA A 273 -13.58 1.84 27.92
C ALA A 273 -14.37 0.56 28.31
N ALA A 274 -15.61 0.46 27.86
CA ALA A 274 -16.57 -0.53 28.35
C ALA A 274 -16.58 -1.88 27.60
N GLY A 275 -15.56 -2.17 26.79
CA GLY A 275 -15.46 -3.43 26.05
C GLY A 275 -16.74 -3.75 25.26
N SER A 276 -17.27 -4.97 25.40
CA SER A 276 -18.52 -5.41 24.74
C SER A 276 -19.79 -4.69 25.18
N PHE A 277 -19.72 -3.79 26.17
CA PHE A 277 -20.83 -2.96 26.61
C PHE A 277 -20.71 -1.51 26.11
N SER A 278 -19.71 -1.22 25.28
CA SER A 278 -19.44 0.14 24.82
C SER A 278 -20.61 0.71 24.02
N THR A 279 -21.24 -0.08 23.14
CA THR A 279 -22.42 0.36 22.37
C THR A 279 -23.63 0.65 23.25
N GLN A 280 -23.82 -0.09 24.33
CA GLN A 280 -24.90 0.16 25.30
C GLN A 280 -24.71 1.45 26.10
N THR A 281 -23.46 1.87 26.27
CA THR A 281 -23.10 3.09 27.01
C THR A 281 -23.05 4.30 26.09
N LEU A 282 -22.58 4.10 24.85
CA LEU A 282 -22.46 5.10 23.81
C LEU A 282 -22.97 4.51 22.47
N PRO A 283 -24.28 4.68 22.16
CA PRO A 283 -24.89 4.14 20.95
C PRO A 283 -24.24 4.61 19.64
N ASP A 284 -23.57 5.77 19.64
CA ASP A 284 -22.78 6.30 18.51
C ASP A 284 -21.71 5.31 18.00
N LEU A 285 -21.31 4.33 18.82
CA LEU A 285 -20.36 3.29 18.45
C LEU A 285 -20.97 2.17 17.57
N SER A 286 -22.30 2.10 17.45
CA SER A 286 -23.02 0.99 16.81
C SER A 286 -22.61 0.68 15.36
N TYR A 287 -22.19 1.69 14.59
CA TYR A 287 -21.64 1.47 13.26
C TYR A 287 -20.21 0.87 13.30
N HIS A 288 -19.40 1.32 14.25
CA HIS A 288 -17.95 1.10 14.27
C HIS A 288 -17.53 -0.21 14.95
N ILE A 289 -18.32 -0.68 15.91
CA ILE A 289 -18.01 -1.86 16.72
C ILE A 289 -19.24 -2.76 16.88
N GLU A 290 -19.00 -4.05 17.07
CA GLU A 290 -20.04 -5.05 17.31
C GLU A 290 -19.62 -5.97 18.46
N SER A 291 -20.55 -6.25 19.37
CA SER A 291 -20.30 -7.19 20.46
C SER A 291 -20.27 -8.62 19.95
N SER A 292 -19.20 -9.35 20.25
CA SER A 292 -19.05 -10.75 19.85
C SER A 292 -18.43 -11.59 20.96
N GLY A 293 -18.84 -12.86 21.04
CA GLY A 293 -18.43 -13.83 22.05
C GLY A 293 -17.51 -14.90 21.47
N GLY A 294 -16.31 -15.04 22.02
CA GLY A 294 -15.43 -16.19 21.77
C GLY A 294 -15.74 -17.35 22.72
N SER A 295 -15.47 -18.58 22.31
CA SER A 295 -15.79 -19.78 23.12
C SER A 295 -14.58 -20.27 23.91
N ILE A 296 -14.76 -20.53 25.20
CA ILE A 296 -13.72 -21.03 26.11
C ILE A 296 -14.25 -22.26 26.86
N ALA A 297 -13.42 -23.29 26.96
CA ALA A 297 -13.62 -24.45 27.82
C ALA A 297 -12.38 -24.70 28.68
N THR A 298 -12.53 -25.31 29.85
CA THR A 298 -11.41 -25.79 30.64
C THR A 298 -11.53 -27.29 30.91
N VAL A 299 -10.40 -27.96 31.03
CA VAL A 299 -10.28 -29.34 31.52
C VAL A 299 -9.38 -29.31 32.76
N LYS A 300 -9.70 -30.13 33.76
CA LYS A 300 -8.94 -30.19 35.02
C LYS A 300 -8.06 -31.44 35.07
N VAL A 301 -6.83 -31.26 35.55
CA VAL A 301 -5.86 -32.30 35.87
C VAL A 301 -5.52 -32.18 37.35
N ASP A 302 -5.55 -33.29 38.08
CA ASP A 302 -5.31 -33.28 39.53
C ASP A 302 -3.81 -33.42 39.85
N ARG A 303 -3.38 -32.83 40.98
CA ARG A 303 -1.98 -32.91 41.45
C ARG A 303 -1.49 -34.32 41.69
N SER A 304 -2.40 -35.28 41.91
CA SER A 304 -2.06 -36.70 42.04
C SER A 304 -1.63 -37.32 40.71
N GLU A 305 -2.04 -36.75 39.57
CA GLU A 305 -1.74 -37.22 38.22
C GLU A 305 -0.38 -36.70 37.76
N ARG A 306 0.69 -37.08 38.46
CA ARG A 306 2.04 -36.46 38.31
C ARG A 306 2.51 -36.34 36.87
N GLU A 307 2.32 -37.35 36.05
CA GLU A 307 2.75 -37.34 34.64
C GLU A 307 2.03 -36.27 33.82
N LEU A 308 0.69 -36.18 33.92
CA LEU A 308 -0.09 -35.16 33.21
C LEU A 308 0.14 -33.78 33.81
N TRP A 309 0.29 -33.70 35.13
CA TRP A 309 0.60 -32.48 35.86
C TRP A 309 1.92 -31.87 35.40
N ASP A 310 2.95 -32.69 35.22
CA ASP A 310 4.27 -32.25 34.75
C ASP A 310 4.27 -32.01 33.25
N LYS A 311 3.61 -32.87 32.45
CA LYS A 311 3.50 -32.73 30.99
C LYS A 311 2.93 -31.39 30.58
N TYR A 312 1.81 -30.97 31.19
CA TYR A 312 1.10 -29.74 30.83
C TYR A 312 1.61 -28.50 31.57
N SER A 313 2.72 -28.56 32.30
CA SER A 313 3.27 -27.41 33.01
C SER A 313 3.82 -26.35 32.04
N PRO A 314 3.88 -25.05 32.42
CA PRO A 314 4.46 -24.01 31.57
C PRO A 314 5.92 -24.25 31.15
N GLU A 315 6.67 -25.03 31.93
CA GLU A 315 8.06 -25.42 31.66
C GLU A 315 8.16 -26.47 30.54
N ASN A 316 7.16 -27.36 30.41
CA ASN A 316 7.19 -28.47 29.47
C ASN A 316 6.23 -28.31 28.28
N PHE A 317 5.16 -27.52 28.44
CA PHE A 317 4.14 -27.30 27.43
C PHE A 317 4.13 -25.84 26.97
N PRO A 318 4.15 -25.55 25.65
CA PRO A 318 3.98 -24.20 25.13
C PRO A 318 2.49 -23.82 25.08
N VAL A 319 2.18 -22.55 24.81
CA VAL A 319 0.87 -22.21 24.24
C VAL A 319 0.79 -22.87 22.88
N LEU A 320 -0.26 -23.66 22.60
CA LEU A 320 -0.43 -24.30 21.31
C LEU A 320 -1.59 -23.66 20.57
N THR A 321 -1.43 -23.38 19.28
CA THR A 321 -2.53 -23.03 18.38
C THR A 321 -2.53 -23.94 17.19
N TRP A 322 -3.72 -24.28 16.72
CA TRP A 322 -3.93 -25.03 15.50
C TRP A 322 -5.03 -24.36 14.69
N LYS A 323 -4.92 -24.45 13.36
CA LYS A 323 -5.94 -23.98 12.43
C LYS A 323 -6.46 -25.17 11.67
N SER A 324 -7.71 -25.55 11.90
CA SER A 324 -8.30 -26.72 11.22
C SER A 324 -8.55 -26.51 9.72
N ALA A 325 -8.53 -25.26 9.25
CA ALA A 325 -8.65 -24.90 7.84
C ALA A 325 -7.87 -23.61 7.50
N PRO A 326 -7.44 -23.43 6.24
CA PRO A 326 -6.97 -22.13 5.73
C PRO A 326 -8.05 -21.05 5.88
N ARG A 327 -7.63 -19.78 5.96
CA ARG A 327 -8.58 -18.67 5.88
C ARG A 327 -9.28 -18.69 4.52
N ASN A 328 -10.57 -18.35 4.51
CA ASN A 328 -11.31 -18.23 3.25
C ASN A 328 -10.84 -16.99 2.46
N ASN A 329 -11.36 -16.82 1.24
CA ASN A 329 -10.93 -15.81 0.27
C ASN A 329 -11.13 -14.34 0.71
N ILE A 330 -11.85 -14.11 1.81
CA ILE A 330 -12.02 -12.80 2.46
C ILE A 330 -11.19 -12.66 3.75
N GLY A 331 -10.29 -13.61 4.01
CA GLY A 331 -9.37 -13.58 5.15
C GLY A 331 -9.99 -13.98 6.51
N LYS A 332 -11.23 -14.51 6.52
CA LYS A 332 -11.93 -14.91 7.75
C LYS A 332 -11.41 -16.25 8.27
N ASP A 333 -11.17 -16.29 9.58
CA ASP A 333 -10.74 -17.47 10.32
C ASP A 333 -11.99 -18.27 10.73
N THR A 334 -12.10 -19.53 10.28
CA THR A 334 -13.28 -20.36 10.51
C THR A 334 -13.02 -21.56 11.43
N GLY A 335 -11.77 -21.80 11.82
CA GLY A 335 -11.35 -23.07 12.41
C GLY A 335 -10.24 -23.02 13.46
N SER A 336 -9.77 -21.85 13.89
CA SER A 336 -8.64 -21.78 14.82
C SER A 336 -9.02 -22.16 16.27
N VAL A 337 -8.24 -23.06 16.87
CA VAL A 337 -8.31 -23.44 18.29
C VAL A 337 -6.95 -23.18 18.95
N TYR A 338 -6.94 -22.88 20.24
CA TYR A 338 -5.73 -22.72 21.03
C TYR A 338 -5.89 -23.29 22.43
N VAL A 339 -4.77 -23.66 23.05
CA VAL A 339 -4.69 -24.19 24.42
C VAL A 339 -3.51 -23.60 25.16
N PHE A 340 -3.68 -23.40 26.45
CA PHE A 340 -2.65 -22.93 27.36
C PHE A 340 -2.08 -24.07 28.22
N PRO A 341 -0.85 -23.92 28.73
CA PRO A 341 -0.35 -24.75 29.82
C PRO A 341 -1.27 -24.70 31.04
N ARG A 342 -1.19 -25.71 31.91
CA ARG A 342 -1.99 -25.80 33.13
C ARG A 342 -1.70 -24.66 34.09
N THR A 343 -2.72 -24.19 34.81
CA THR A 343 -2.56 -23.27 35.93
C THR A 343 -2.01 -23.99 37.18
N GLU A 344 -1.80 -23.26 38.27
CA GLU A 344 -1.39 -23.82 39.57
C GLU A 344 -2.48 -24.70 40.20
N GLU A 345 -3.73 -24.54 39.77
CA GLU A 345 -4.90 -25.32 40.17
C GLU A 345 -5.16 -26.54 39.26
N GLY A 346 -4.34 -26.72 38.22
CA GLY A 346 -4.47 -27.81 37.27
C GLY A 346 -5.48 -27.57 36.16
N LEU A 347 -5.86 -26.32 35.89
CA LEU A 347 -6.80 -25.98 34.81
C LEU A 347 -6.05 -25.80 33.50
N ILE A 348 -6.43 -26.57 32.48
CA ILE A 348 -5.98 -26.43 31.09
C ILE A 348 -7.10 -25.73 30.32
N LYS A 349 -6.81 -24.53 29.84
CA LYS A 349 -7.81 -23.71 29.15
C LYS A 349 -7.66 -23.83 27.64
N ILE A 350 -8.78 -24.03 26.96
CA ILE A 350 -8.90 -24.19 25.52
C ILE A 350 -9.88 -23.14 24.98
N GLY A 351 -9.51 -22.45 23.92
CA GLY A 351 -10.35 -21.45 23.28
C GLY A 351 -10.52 -21.69 21.80
N TYR A 352 -11.74 -21.47 21.30
CA TYR A 352 -12.07 -21.50 19.88
C TYR A 352 -12.23 -20.07 19.36
N ARG A 353 -11.40 -19.73 18.36
CA ARG A 353 -11.29 -18.39 17.73
C ARG A 353 -11.94 -18.34 16.34
N GLY A 354 -12.44 -19.46 15.80
CA GLY A 354 -13.08 -19.51 14.49
C GLY A 354 -14.35 -18.65 14.44
N ILE A 355 -15.51 -19.25 14.77
CA ILE A 355 -16.77 -18.50 14.82
C ILE A 355 -16.83 -17.66 16.09
N LYS A 356 -17.02 -16.35 15.92
CA LYS A 356 -17.32 -15.40 16.99
C LYS A 356 -18.82 -15.15 17.01
N PHE A 357 -19.48 -15.48 18.10
CA PHE A 357 -20.94 -15.47 18.15
C PHE A 357 -21.48 -14.08 18.48
N THR A 358 -22.56 -13.67 17.84
CA THR A 358 -23.28 -12.41 18.09
C THR A 358 -24.63 -12.71 18.75
N ASN A 359 -25.21 -11.72 19.40
CA ASN A 359 -26.54 -11.83 19.99
C ASN A 359 -27.29 -10.54 19.67
N PHE A 360 -27.92 -10.53 18.51
CA PHE A 360 -28.73 -9.40 18.05
C PHE A 360 -30.02 -9.32 18.85
N VAL A 361 -30.32 -8.11 19.31
CA VAL A 361 -31.57 -7.76 20.00
C VAL A 361 -32.10 -6.44 19.41
N PRO A 362 -33.40 -6.14 19.55
CA PRO A 362 -33.93 -4.84 19.19
C PRO A 362 -33.12 -3.69 19.80
N ALA A 363 -32.68 -2.76 18.96
CA ALA A 363 -31.91 -1.60 19.40
C ALA A 363 -32.84 -0.54 20.03
N PRO A 364 -32.41 0.19 21.07
CA PRO A 364 -33.16 1.30 21.63
C PRO A 364 -33.44 2.39 20.59
N GLU A 365 -34.59 3.06 20.72
CA GLU A 365 -34.95 4.22 19.91
C GLU A 365 -33.86 5.30 19.96
N GLY A 366 -33.49 5.87 18.80
CA GLY A 366 -32.43 6.87 18.67
C GLY A 366 -31.01 6.31 18.55
N THR A 367 -30.81 4.99 18.43
CA THR A 367 -29.49 4.42 18.11
C THR A 367 -29.05 4.84 16.69
N PRO A 368 -27.87 5.47 16.51
CA PRO A 368 -27.46 6.04 15.22
C PRO A 368 -27.34 5.04 14.06
N PHE A 369 -26.98 3.79 14.35
CA PHE A 369 -26.91 2.72 13.37
C PHE A 369 -27.52 1.43 13.92
N MET A 370 -28.35 0.78 13.11
CA MET A 370 -29.02 -0.48 13.42
C MET A 370 -28.95 -1.41 12.21
N GLN A 371 -28.79 -2.71 12.43
CA GLN A 371 -28.91 -3.73 11.38
C GLN A 371 -30.26 -4.42 11.53
N ASP A 372 -31.16 -4.17 10.58
CA ASP A 372 -32.56 -4.66 10.61
C ASP A 372 -33.28 -4.32 11.93
N GLY A 373 -33.08 -3.09 12.42
CA GLY A 373 -33.64 -2.61 13.70
C GLY A 373 -32.99 -3.22 14.95
N GLN A 374 -31.89 -3.96 14.79
CA GLN A 374 -31.21 -4.68 15.87
C GLN A 374 -29.74 -4.28 16.00
N TRP A 375 -29.16 -4.61 17.15
CA TRP A 375 -27.72 -4.50 17.43
C TRP A 375 -27.24 -5.70 18.27
N SER A 376 -25.96 -6.04 18.18
CA SER A 376 -25.41 -7.15 18.97
C SER A 376 -24.97 -6.68 20.36
N ILE A 377 -25.47 -7.35 21.39
CA ILE A 377 -25.08 -7.14 22.79
C ILE A 377 -24.71 -8.45 23.50
N PRO A 378 -23.88 -8.42 24.55
CA PRO A 378 -23.58 -9.60 25.34
C PRO A 378 -24.82 -10.30 25.88
N LEU A 379 -24.83 -11.63 25.81
CA LEU A 379 -25.80 -12.45 26.55
C LEU A 379 -25.66 -12.23 28.06
N PRO A 380 -26.69 -12.48 28.88
CA PRO A 380 -26.55 -12.51 30.33
C PRO A 380 -25.47 -13.49 30.81
N SER A 381 -24.91 -13.23 32.00
CA SER A 381 -23.78 -14.01 32.55
C SER A 381 -24.10 -15.51 32.70
N ALA A 382 -25.30 -15.84 33.18
CA ALA A 382 -25.76 -17.22 33.32
C ALA A 382 -25.80 -17.96 31.97
N GLN A 383 -26.34 -17.32 30.92
CA GLN A 383 -26.42 -17.89 29.57
C GLN A 383 -25.05 -17.97 28.90
N SER A 384 -24.13 -17.09 29.28
CA SER A 384 -22.76 -17.10 28.79
C SER A 384 -21.93 -18.27 29.34
N LYS A 385 -22.44 -19.10 30.25
CA LYS A 385 -21.74 -20.32 30.70
C LYS A 385 -21.82 -21.46 29.69
N SER A 386 -22.75 -21.41 28.74
CA SER A 386 -22.95 -22.48 27.77
C SER A 386 -22.28 -22.16 26.42
N LEU A 387 -21.76 -23.18 25.74
CA LEU A 387 -21.14 -23.02 24.42
C LEU A 387 -22.06 -23.48 23.29
N PRO A 388 -22.04 -22.81 22.13
CA PRO A 388 -22.64 -23.31 20.90
C PRO A 388 -22.06 -24.65 20.45
N GLY A 389 -22.91 -25.54 19.90
CA GLY A 389 -22.52 -26.86 19.39
C GLY A 389 -21.26 -26.86 18.49
N PRO A 390 -21.18 -26.02 17.44
CA PRO A 390 -20.00 -25.97 16.57
C PRO A 390 -18.69 -25.65 17.31
N ALA A 391 -18.74 -24.87 18.39
CA ALA A 391 -17.57 -24.58 19.20
C ALA A 391 -17.16 -25.77 20.07
N VAL A 392 -18.14 -26.51 20.62
CA VAL A 392 -17.89 -27.75 21.36
C VAL A 392 -17.24 -28.78 20.46
N ASP A 393 -17.77 -28.99 19.26
CA ASP A 393 -17.25 -29.97 18.30
C ASP A 393 -15.81 -29.65 17.89
N ALA A 394 -15.52 -28.39 17.58
CA ALA A 394 -14.17 -27.95 17.23
C ALA A 394 -13.17 -28.13 18.38
N ILE A 395 -13.57 -27.81 19.62
CA ILE A 395 -12.74 -28.02 20.81
C ILE A 395 -12.50 -29.51 21.05
N ARG A 396 -13.53 -30.35 20.95
CA ARG A 396 -13.43 -31.80 21.16
C ARG A 396 -12.53 -32.46 20.11
N GLN A 397 -12.67 -32.07 18.84
CA GLN A 397 -11.77 -32.51 17.77
C GLN A 397 -10.32 -32.13 18.09
N PHE A 398 -10.07 -30.87 18.46
CA PHE A 398 -8.73 -30.41 18.82
C PHE A 398 -8.14 -31.20 20.00
N VAL A 399 -8.91 -31.42 21.07
CA VAL A 399 -8.47 -32.21 22.23
C VAL A 399 -8.12 -33.64 21.80
N SER A 400 -8.93 -34.29 20.98
CA SER A 400 -8.68 -35.66 20.52
C SER A 400 -7.35 -35.83 19.77
N ILE A 401 -6.89 -34.76 19.11
CA ILE A 401 -5.67 -34.76 18.31
C ILE A 401 -4.45 -34.36 19.15
N PHE A 402 -4.56 -33.25 19.88
CA PHE A 402 -3.40 -32.60 20.53
C PHE A 402 -3.29 -32.88 22.04
N LEU A 403 -4.37 -33.35 22.67
CA LEU A 403 -4.43 -33.71 24.09
C LEU A 403 -5.21 -35.02 24.28
N PRO A 404 -4.83 -36.11 23.59
CA PRO A 404 -5.62 -37.35 23.56
C PRO A 404 -5.88 -37.94 24.95
N GLU A 405 -4.98 -37.73 25.91
CA GLU A 405 -5.15 -38.18 27.31
C GLU A 405 -6.30 -37.48 28.05
N LEU A 406 -6.82 -36.39 27.48
CA LEU A 406 -7.92 -35.59 28.01
C LEU A 406 -9.21 -35.71 27.18
N ALA A 407 -9.22 -36.49 26.09
CA ALA A 407 -10.31 -36.55 25.11
C ALA A 407 -11.67 -36.91 25.74
N ASP A 408 -11.66 -37.90 26.64
CA ASP A 408 -12.86 -38.43 27.30
C ASP A 408 -13.25 -37.63 28.56
N ARG A 409 -12.49 -36.60 28.95
CA ARG A 409 -12.80 -35.82 30.16
C ARG A 409 -13.93 -34.83 29.92
N PRO A 410 -14.89 -34.68 30.84
CA PRO A 410 -15.86 -33.60 30.77
C PRO A 410 -15.15 -32.24 30.86
N PHE A 411 -15.73 -31.20 30.26
CA PHE A 411 -15.26 -29.85 30.52
C PHE A 411 -15.53 -29.50 31.99
N HIS A 412 -14.53 -28.95 32.66
CA HIS A 412 -14.65 -28.50 34.04
C HIS A 412 -15.48 -27.21 34.13
N SER A 413 -15.25 -26.27 33.22
CA SER A 413 -16.05 -25.06 33.08
C SER A 413 -16.07 -24.59 31.62
N THR A 414 -17.08 -23.80 31.26
CA THR A 414 -17.24 -23.18 29.94
C THR A 414 -17.68 -21.74 30.03
N LYS A 415 -17.29 -20.91 29.05
CA LYS A 415 -17.62 -19.48 29.00
C LYS A 415 -17.61 -18.93 27.58
N LEU A 416 -18.68 -18.24 27.19
CA LEU A 416 -18.68 -17.25 26.12
C LEU A 416 -18.04 -15.95 26.63
N CYS A 417 -16.85 -15.67 26.12
CA CYS A 417 -16.04 -14.53 26.46
C CYS A 417 -16.35 -13.37 25.52
N TRP A 418 -17.13 -12.40 26.00
CA TRP A 418 -17.59 -11.25 25.21
C TRP A 418 -16.54 -10.14 25.09
N TYR A 419 -16.37 -9.65 23.87
CA TYR A 419 -15.54 -8.49 23.51
C TYR A 419 -16.21 -7.76 22.34
N THR A 420 -15.47 -6.88 21.67
CA THR A 420 -15.94 -6.14 20.49
C THR A 420 -15.06 -6.42 19.30
N ASP A 421 -15.66 -6.67 18.14
CA ASP A 421 -14.99 -6.57 16.86
C ASP A 421 -15.20 -5.19 16.26
N THR A 422 -14.18 -4.66 15.60
CA THR A 422 -14.24 -3.40 14.84
C THR A 422 -14.23 -3.67 13.34
N LEU A 423 -14.45 -2.61 12.56
CA LEU A 423 -14.45 -2.61 11.09
C LEU A 423 -13.25 -3.35 10.46
N ASP A 424 -12.07 -3.33 11.09
CA ASP A 424 -10.80 -3.77 10.51
C ASP A 424 -9.92 -4.68 11.42
N ASN A 425 -10.48 -5.15 12.54
CA ASN A 425 -9.75 -5.80 13.65
C ASN A 425 -8.67 -4.91 14.34
N SER A 426 -8.75 -3.59 14.22
CA SER A 426 -7.91 -2.66 14.98
C SER A 426 -8.66 -2.04 16.17
N PHE A 427 -7.95 -1.44 17.12
CA PHE A 427 -8.61 -0.69 18.19
C PHE A 427 -9.41 0.53 17.66
N LEU A 428 -10.31 1.04 18.49
CA LEU A 428 -10.97 2.33 18.30
C LEU A 428 -10.66 3.20 19.53
N ILE A 429 -9.72 4.12 19.35
CA ILE A 429 -9.17 5.00 20.37
C ILE A 429 -9.11 6.42 19.81
N ASP A 430 -10.10 7.24 20.14
CA ASP A 430 -10.22 8.62 19.64
C ASP A 430 -11.30 9.42 20.40
N TYR A 431 -11.36 10.73 20.16
CA TYR A 431 -12.51 11.54 20.51
C TYR A 431 -13.71 11.23 19.60
N VAL A 432 -14.91 11.25 20.18
CA VAL A 432 -16.15 10.96 19.44
C VAL A 432 -16.61 12.25 18.73
N PRO A 433 -16.66 12.29 17.39
CA PRO A 433 -16.91 13.53 16.65
C PRO A 433 -18.26 14.20 16.96
N ALA A 434 -19.26 13.41 17.37
CA ALA A 434 -20.59 13.90 17.73
C ALA A 434 -20.63 14.72 19.04
N TYR A 435 -19.50 14.79 19.78
CA TYR A 435 -19.41 15.47 21.06
C TYR A 435 -18.44 16.66 21.03
N ALA A 436 -18.93 17.84 21.39
CA ALA A 436 -18.18 19.10 21.44
C ALA A 436 -17.09 19.08 22.51
N ASP A 437 -16.14 20.01 22.39
CA ASP A 437 -15.08 20.29 23.37
C ASP A 437 -14.23 19.09 23.78
N ARG A 438 -14.15 18.06 22.94
CA ARG A 438 -13.46 16.80 23.29
C ARG A 438 -14.02 16.20 24.60
N SER A 439 -15.33 16.36 24.82
CA SER A 439 -16.00 15.94 26.06
C SER A 439 -16.23 14.43 26.17
N VAL A 440 -16.16 13.68 25.06
CA VAL A 440 -16.27 12.20 25.05
C VAL A 440 -15.14 11.58 24.23
N PHE A 441 -14.43 10.65 24.86
CA PHE A 441 -13.33 9.88 24.28
C PHE A 441 -13.64 8.38 24.39
N VAL A 442 -13.27 7.59 23.40
CA VAL A 442 -13.46 6.13 23.41
C VAL A 442 -12.10 5.44 23.43
N CYS A 443 -12.01 4.34 24.17
CA CYS A 443 -10.85 3.46 24.19
C CYS A 443 -11.34 2.02 24.22
N THR A 444 -11.76 1.51 23.06
CA THR A 444 -12.45 0.22 22.92
C THR A 444 -12.00 -0.50 21.63
N GLY A 445 -12.75 -1.51 21.17
CA GLY A 445 -12.49 -2.16 19.88
C GLY A 445 -11.37 -3.20 19.91
N GLY A 446 -11.16 -3.87 21.04
CA GLY A 446 -10.00 -4.75 21.22
C GLY A 446 -9.98 -6.06 20.41
N SER A 447 -10.98 -6.32 19.55
CA SER A 447 -11.02 -7.31 18.46
C SER A 447 -10.45 -8.69 18.81
N GLY A 448 -10.71 -9.15 20.03
CA GLY A 448 -10.25 -10.45 20.54
C GLY A 448 -8.71 -10.59 20.64
N HIS A 449 -7.96 -9.49 20.72
CA HIS A 449 -6.50 -9.51 20.90
C HIS A 449 -5.92 -8.43 21.84
N GLY A 450 -6.75 -7.54 22.38
CA GLY A 450 -6.28 -6.36 23.13
C GLY A 450 -5.53 -6.62 24.44
N ALA A 451 -5.83 -7.71 25.17
CA ALA A 451 -5.30 -7.98 26.52
C ALA A 451 -3.77 -7.92 26.62
N LYS A 452 -3.06 -8.35 25.56
CA LYS A 452 -1.60 -8.40 25.56
C LYS A 452 -0.96 -7.01 25.51
N PHE A 453 -1.66 -5.98 25.06
CA PHE A 453 -1.12 -4.62 24.89
C PHE A 453 -1.35 -3.72 26.10
N LEU A 454 -1.97 -4.24 27.16
CA LEU A 454 -2.33 -3.49 28.36
C LEU A 454 -1.20 -2.57 28.90
N PRO A 455 0.09 -2.96 28.92
CA PRO A 455 1.16 -2.10 29.40
C PRO A 455 1.51 -0.89 28.54
N VAL A 456 1.22 -0.91 27.23
CA VAL A 456 1.69 0.11 26.27
C VAL A 456 0.57 1.03 25.75
N LEU A 457 -0.65 0.85 26.25
CA LEU A 457 -1.77 1.74 25.92
C LEU A 457 -1.77 3.00 26.81
N GLY A 458 -1.38 2.92 28.09
CA GLY A 458 -1.45 4.04 29.07
C GLY A 458 -0.14 4.81 29.32
N GLN A 459 -0.20 5.85 30.18
CA GLN A 459 0.95 6.68 30.62
C GLN A 459 1.82 5.99 31.69
N GLU A 460 3.05 6.49 31.87
CA GLU A 460 4.07 5.96 32.81
C GLU A 460 3.57 5.70 34.24
N LEU A 461 3.99 4.54 34.78
CA LEU A 461 4.15 4.30 36.23
C LEU A 461 5.63 4.28 36.65
N THR A 462 6.59 4.31 35.70
CA THR A 462 8.04 4.32 35.94
C THR A 462 8.80 5.12 34.86
N PRO A 463 9.93 5.79 35.18
CA PRO A 463 10.42 6.96 34.43
C PRO A 463 11.27 6.67 33.18
N ARG A 464 11.13 5.50 32.53
CA ARG A 464 12.10 5.03 31.51
C ARG A 464 11.51 4.30 30.30
N CYS A 465 10.33 4.65 29.79
CA CYS A 465 9.90 4.15 28.47
C CYS A 465 9.15 5.18 27.60
N ILE A 466 9.38 5.12 26.28
CA ILE A 466 9.26 6.25 25.32
C ILE A 466 7.96 6.28 24.49
N MET A 467 7.03 5.32 24.58
CA MET A 467 5.82 5.35 23.72
C MET A 467 4.54 4.97 24.48
N GLN A 468 3.56 5.89 24.53
CA GLN A 468 2.30 5.76 25.28
C GLN A 468 1.11 6.00 24.34
N HIS A 469 0.70 4.97 23.59
CA HIS A 469 -0.06 5.21 22.35
C HIS A 469 -1.45 5.80 22.57
N ALA A 470 -2.26 5.27 23.50
CA ALA A 470 -3.62 5.79 23.71
C ALA A 470 -3.63 7.05 24.59
N ALA A 471 -2.70 7.18 25.54
CA ALA A 471 -2.52 8.41 26.31
C ALA A 471 -2.10 9.58 25.41
N ASP A 472 -1.18 9.37 24.48
CA ASP A 472 -0.77 10.38 23.50
C ASP A 472 -1.94 10.82 22.61
N ILE A 473 -2.78 9.88 22.17
CA ILE A 473 -4.01 10.19 21.41
C ILE A 473 -5.00 10.97 22.28
N PHE A 474 -5.17 10.60 23.54
CA PHE A 474 -6.04 11.31 24.47
C PHE A 474 -5.59 12.77 24.68
N GLU A 475 -4.29 13.00 24.90
CA GLU A 475 -3.73 14.33 25.15
C GLU A 475 -3.69 15.19 23.89
N ASN A 476 -3.29 14.61 22.75
CA ASN A 476 -2.96 15.35 21.55
C ASN A 476 -4.04 15.28 20.45
N GLY A 477 -4.99 14.35 20.55
CA GLY A 477 -6.02 14.09 19.54
C GLY A 477 -5.38 13.83 18.18
N ALA A 478 -5.88 14.50 17.14
CA ALA A 478 -5.33 14.42 15.77
C ALA A 478 -3.86 14.84 15.61
N ARG A 479 -3.23 15.44 16.63
CA ARG A 479 -1.81 15.79 16.66
C ARG A 479 -0.94 14.72 17.35
N SER A 480 -1.52 13.57 17.68
CA SER A 480 -0.80 12.43 18.26
C SER A 480 0.42 12.05 17.41
N THR A 481 1.53 11.80 18.08
CA THR A 481 2.77 11.29 17.48
C THR A 481 2.79 9.76 17.41
N SER A 482 1.85 9.10 18.11
CA SER A 482 1.68 7.67 18.10
C SER A 482 1.53 7.13 16.67
N PRO A 483 2.40 6.19 16.24
CA PRO A 483 2.26 5.56 14.92
C PRO A 483 0.97 4.74 14.80
N MET A 484 0.28 4.48 15.91
CA MET A 484 -0.97 3.76 15.96
C MET A 484 -2.21 4.63 15.71
N TYR A 485 -2.11 5.96 15.83
CA TYR A 485 -3.26 6.87 15.67
C TYR A 485 -4.00 6.69 14.33
N PRO A 486 -3.33 6.62 13.16
CA PRO A 486 -4.02 6.40 11.88
C PRO A 486 -4.84 5.10 11.83
N HIS A 487 -4.45 4.09 12.61
CA HIS A 487 -5.12 2.80 12.71
C HIS A 487 -6.21 2.76 13.78
N TRP A 488 -6.16 3.66 14.77
CA TRP A 488 -7.06 3.63 15.93
C TRP A 488 -8.08 4.76 15.96
N ARG A 489 -7.93 5.81 15.14
CA ARG A 489 -8.85 6.94 15.04
C ARG A 489 -10.31 6.54 14.79
N TRP A 490 -11.23 7.48 14.98
CA TRP A 490 -12.61 7.34 14.53
C TRP A 490 -12.67 7.21 12.99
N ARG A 491 -13.55 6.34 12.46
CA ARG A 491 -13.47 5.79 11.09
C ARG A 491 -14.83 5.78 10.38
N ASP A 492 -15.42 6.95 10.16
CA ASP A 492 -16.68 7.09 9.39
C ASP A 492 -16.50 6.70 7.90
N ASP A 493 -15.26 6.71 7.41
CA ASP A 493 -14.88 6.43 6.02
C ASP A 493 -14.68 4.93 5.71
N GLN A 494 -14.80 4.06 6.71
CA GLN A 494 -14.53 2.62 6.58
C GLN A 494 -15.84 1.82 6.47
N PRO A 495 -16.01 0.96 5.45
CA PRO A 495 -17.18 0.09 5.37
C PRO A 495 -17.14 -0.98 6.47
N ARG A 496 -18.33 -1.47 6.88
CA ARG A 496 -18.42 -2.64 7.77
C ARG A 496 -17.78 -3.86 7.10
N GLY A 497 -16.79 -4.41 7.76
CA GLY A 497 -16.10 -5.65 7.40
C GLY A 497 -15.84 -6.49 8.65
N ASN A 498 -15.01 -7.53 8.53
CA ASN A 498 -14.64 -8.40 9.67
C ASN A 498 -15.86 -9.13 10.31
N GLY A 499 -16.86 -9.43 9.49
CA GLY A 499 -18.08 -10.12 9.86
C GLY A 499 -19.15 -9.22 10.51
N LEU A 500 -18.89 -7.91 10.67
CA LEU A 500 -19.88 -6.92 11.09
C LEU A 500 -20.97 -6.71 10.02
N GLU A 501 -20.70 -7.11 8.79
CA GLU A 501 -21.59 -7.07 7.63
C GLU A 501 -22.67 -8.18 7.63
N GLU A 502 -22.50 -9.24 8.44
CA GLU A 502 -23.36 -10.43 8.38
C GLU A 502 -24.76 -10.24 8.99
N GLY A 503 -24.91 -9.28 9.92
CA GLY A 503 -26.19 -8.89 10.50
C GLY A 503 -26.93 -9.99 11.29
N PRO A 504 -28.19 -9.74 11.70
CA PRO A 504 -28.96 -10.64 12.56
C PRO A 504 -29.38 -11.95 11.88
N ALA A 505 -29.44 -12.00 10.55
CA ALA A 505 -29.68 -13.23 9.79
C ALA A 505 -28.40 -14.06 9.55
N GLY A 506 -27.24 -13.52 9.94
CA GLY A 506 -25.95 -14.16 9.75
C GLY A 506 -25.74 -15.41 10.61
N PRO A 507 -24.84 -16.33 10.18
CA PRO A 507 -24.60 -17.61 10.87
C PRO A 507 -23.91 -17.47 12.24
N ARG A 508 -23.45 -16.25 12.57
CA ARG A 508 -22.86 -15.91 13.87
C ARG A 508 -23.91 -15.61 14.94
N ASN A 509 -25.14 -15.26 14.56
CA ASN A 509 -26.15 -14.83 15.50
C ASN A 509 -26.76 -16.02 16.25
N LEU A 510 -26.70 -15.97 17.58
CA LEU A 510 -27.18 -17.05 18.45
C LEU A 510 -28.71 -17.24 18.39
N GLN A 511 -29.47 -16.23 17.95
CA GLN A 511 -30.93 -16.29 17.85
C GLN A 511 -31.43 -16.75 16.46
N GLY A 512 -30.57 -16.78 15.43
CA GLY A 512 -30.91 -17.15 14.07
C GLY A 512 -30.92 -18.67 13.85
N GLY A 513 -32.09 -19.32 14.01
CA GLY A 513 -32.53 -20.54 13.30
C GLY A 513 -31.68 -21.82 13.24
N GLY A 514 -30.49 -21.94 13.84
CA GLY A 514 -29.65 -23.14 13.65
C GLY A 514 -28.62 -23.49 14.73
N VAL A 515 -28.49 -22.71 15.81
CA VAL A 515 -27.47 -22.95 16.84
C VAL A 515 -28.13 -23.28 18.17
N GLN A 516 -28.27 -24.57 18.51
CA GLN A 516 -28.67 -24.99 19.86
C GLN A 516 -27.50 -24.78 20.83
N VAL A 517 -27.74 -24.02 21.89
CA VAL A 517 -26.86 -23.92 23.05
C VAL A 517 -26.99 -25.22 23.83
N ILE A 518 -25.92 -26.01 23.92
CA ILE A 518 -25.97 -27.31 24.58
C ILE A 518 -25.91 -27.08 26.10
N GLU A 519 -27.06 -27.20 26.77
CA GLU A 519 -27.12 -27.36 28.23
C GLU A 519 -26.93 -28.85 28.59
N GLY A 520 -26.22 -29.11 29.71
CA GLY A 520 -25.94 -30.46 30.16
C GLY A 520 -27.20 -31.29 30.43
N ALA A 521 -27.25 -32.47 29.80
CA ALA A 521 -28.05 -33.66 30.10
C ALA A 521 -29.59 -33.53 30.20
N SER A 522 -30.31 -33.96 29.16
CA SER A 522 -31.35 -35.03 29.18
C SER A 522 -32.12 -35.12 27.83
N LYS A 523 -32.39 -36.35 27.35
CA LYS A 523 -33.34 -36.68 26.23
C LYS A 523 -34.80 -36.40 26.70
N PRO A 524 -35.88 -36.28 25.86
CA PRO A 524 -36.09 -36.87 24.52
C PRO A 524 -37.05 -36.14 23.51
N SER A 525 -37.18 -36.78 22.33
CA SER A 525 -38.41 -37.02 21.51
C SER A 525 -38.93 -36.02 20.45
N ALA A 526 -39.50 -36.65 19.42
CA ALA A 526 -39.98 -36.14 18.14
C ALA A 526 -41.40 -35.57 18.19
N ALA A 527 -41.70 -34.57 17.36
CA ALA A 527 -42.86 -34.49 16.45
C ALA A 527 -43.13 -33.05 15.98
N ALA A 528 -43.90 -32.96 14.87
CA ALA A 528 -44.71 -31.84 14.40
C ALA A 528 -44.11 -30.86 13.36
N MET A 529 -44.09 -31.40 12.14
CA MET A 529 -44.43 -30.77 10.85
C MET A 529 -45.60 -29.76 10.92
N GLY A 530 -45.56 -28.70 10.08
CA GLY A 530 -46.77 -28.23 9.38
C GLY A 530 -47.05 -26.72 9.30
N LEU A 531 -47.11 -26.21 8.06
CA LEU A 531 -47.98 -25.13 7.55
C LEU A 531 -47.66 -23.70 8.05
N ILE A 532 -47.43 -22.68 7.22
CA ILE A 532 -48.38 -22.09 6.26
C ILE A 532 -47.61 -21.29 5.19
N ILE A 533 -47.90 -21.61 3.93
CA ILE A 533 -47.65 -20.80 2.75
C ILE A 533 -48.92 -19.97 2.49
N ARG A 534 -48.77 -18.69 2.11
CA ARG A 534 -49.52 -17.93 1.06
C ARG A 534 -49.96 -16.53 1.50
N LEU A 535 -49.94 -15.63 0.50
CA LEU A 535 -50.07 -14.15 0.50
C LEU A 535 -48.72 -13.48 0.78
N VAL A 536 -47.97 -12.93 -0.18
CA VAL A 536 -48.40 -12.01 -1.24
C VAL A 536 -47.50 -12.21 -2.47
N ALA A 537 -48.13 -12.55 -3.60
CA ALA A 537 -47.59 -12.33 -4.93
C ALA A 537 -48.29 -11.11 -5.53
N PHE A 538 -47.61 -10.44 -6.46
CA PHE A 538 -48.01 -9.25 -7.23
C PHE A 538 -47.81 -7.87 -6.58
N LEU A 539 -46.59 -7.34 -6.70
CA LEU A 539 -46.29 -6.15 -7.52
C LEU A 539 -44.78 -5.84 -7.52
N MET A 540 -44.27 -5.45 -8.69
CA MET A 540 -42.88 -5.09 -9.05
C MET A 540 -41.95 -6.24 -9.50
N VAL A 541 -42.15 -6.66 -10.75
CA VAL A 541 -41.06 -7.17 -11.59
C VAL A 541 -40.22 -5.96 -12.02
N LEU A 542 -39.22 -5.63 -11.23
CA LEU A 542 -37.99 -5.04 -11.77
C LEU A 542 -37.04 -6.20 -12.04
N PRO A 543 -36.33 -6.24 -13.16
CA PRO A 543 -35.30 -7.25 -13.36
C PRO A 543 -34.19 -6.95 -12.35
N PHE A 544 -34.23 -7.60 -11.19
CA PHE A 544 -33.04 -7.76 -10.39
C PHE A 544 -32.05 -8.49 -11.29
N GLY A 545 -31.05 -7.77 -11.79
CA GLY A 545 -29.92 -8.39 -12.44
C GLY A 545 -29.41 -9.46 -11.50
N ALA A 546 -29.42 -10.72 -11.93
CA ALA A 546 -28.88 -11.80 -11.14
C ALA A 546 -27.46 -11.40 -10.72
N PRO A 547 -27.05 -11.65 -9.46
CA PRO A 547 -25.68 -11.36 -9.04
C PRO A 547 -24.72 -12.07 -9.99
N GLN A 548 -23.96 -11.29 -10.76
CA GLN A 548 -23.05 -11.81 -11.76
C GLN A 548 -21.65 -11.88 -11.16
N ILE A 549 -21.18 -13.10 -10.91
CA ILE A 549 -19.77 -13.34 -10.61
C ILE A 549 -19.02 -13.34 -11.93
N THR A 550 -18.07 -12.43 -12.09
CA THR A 550 -17.20 -12.36 -13.27
C THR A 550 -15.76 -12.69 -12.88
N SER A 551 -15.11 -13.58 -13.63
CA SER A 551 -13.69 -13.88 -13.44
C SER A 551 -12.85 -12.66 -13.78
N THR A 552 -11.93 -12.30 -12.89
CA THR A 552 -10.92 -11.24 -13.09
C THR A 552 -9.53 -11.85 -13.33
N GLY A 553 -9.47 -13.07 -13.87
CA GLY A 553 -8.22 -13.78 -14.16
C GLY A 553 -7.64 -14.54 -12.97
N SER A 554 -6.43 -15.06 -13.12
CA SER A 554 -5.76 -15.85 -12.08
C SER A 554 -4.24 -15.69 -12.13
N THR A 555 -3.61 -15.55 -10.97
CA THR A 555 -2.15 -15.52 -10.85
C THR A 555 -1.62 -16.93 -10.60
N VAL A 556 -0.60 -17.35 -11.34
CA VAL A 556 0.07 -18.65 -11.23
C VAL A 556 1.58 -18.48 -11.18
N LEU A 557 2.28 -19.47 -10.62
CA LEU A 557 3.74 -19.56 -10.72
C LEU A 557 4.07 -20.67 -11.72
N LEU A 558 4.87 -20.33 -12.74
CA LEU A 558 5.48 -21.32 -13.64
C LEU A 558 6.98 -21.25 -13.43
N ASN A 559 7.58 -22.32 -12.90
CA ASN A 559 9.00 -22.36 -12.54
C ASN A 559 9.46 -21.14 -11.70
N ASN A 560 8.69 -20.79 -10.67
CA ASN A 560 8.91 -19.63 -9.77
C ASN A 560 8.82 -18.25 -10.43
N ILE A 561 8.44 -18.16 -11.71
CA ILE A 561 8.13 -16.89 -12.36
C ILE A 561 6.62 -16.66 -12.26
N PRO A 562 6.16 -15.50 -11.76
CA PRO A 562 4.74 -15.20 -11.65
C PRO A 562 4.15 -14.80 -13.00
N TYR A 563 3.01 -15.40 -13.32
CA TYR A 563 2.20 -15.08 -14.49
C TYR A 563 0.77 -14.78 -14.08
N TYR A 564 0.12 -13.95 -14.87
CA TYR A 564 -1.32 -13.76 -14.83
C TYR A 564 -1.94 -14.37 -16.08
N ILE A 565 -2.96 -15.19 -15.85
CA ILE A 565 -3.82 -15.80 -16.86
C ILE A 565 -4.99 -14.85 -17.06
N SER A 566 -5.09 -14.27 -18.25
CA SER A 566 -6.19 -13.36 -18.60
C SER A 566 -7.55 -14.06 -18.46
N PRO A 567 -8.58 -13.40 -17.90
CA PRO A 567 -9.94 -13.95 -17.93
C PRO A 567 -10.52 -14.01 -19.35
N HIS A 568 -9.94 -13.26 -20.30
CA HIS A 568 -10.37 -13.23 -21.68
C HIS A 568 -9.67 -14.30 -22.51
N THR A 569 -10.45 -15.14 -23.17
CA THR A 569 -9.98 -16.13 -24.14
C THR A 569 -9.64 -15.46 -25.47
N VAL A 570 -8.52 -15.86 -26.08
CA VAL A 570 -8.06 -15.36 -27.39
C VAL A 570 -8.29 -16.35 -28.55
N GLY A 571 -8.68 -17.58 -28.25
CA GLY A 571 -9.13 -18.56 -29.22
C GLY A 571 -9.39 -19.92 -28.57
N ASN A 572 -9.88 -20.86 -29.36
CA ASN A 572 -10.14 -22.23 -28.92
C ASN A 572 -9.37 -23.19 -29.84
N ALA A 573 -8.63 -24.12 -29.25
CA ALA A 573 -7.82 -25.09 -29.99
C ALA A 573 -8.65 -26.28 -30.53
N SER A 574 -9.89 -26.46 -30.07
CA SER A 574 -10.81 -27.54 -30.45
C SER A 574 -10.19 -28.94 -30.36
N LEU A 575 -9.39 -29.19 -29.32
CA LEU A 575 -8.71 -30.47 -29.11
C LEU A 575 -9.71 -31.50 -28.58
N GLN A 576 -9.57 -32.77 -29.01
CA GLN A 576 -10.39 -33.84 -28.43
C GLN A 576 -9.99 -34.07 -26.96
N PRO A 577 -10.96 -34.21 -26.04
CA PRO A 577 -10.67 -34.36 -24.61
C PRO A 577 -9.68 -35.51 -24.30
N THR A 578 -9.79 -36.62 -25.01
CA THR A 578 -8.95 -37.81 -24.88
C THR A 578 -7.46 -37.54 -25.10
N VAL A 579 -7.11 -36.54 -25.91
CA VAL A 579 -5.71 -36.16 -26.20
C VAL A 579 -5.07 -35.44 -25.01
N LEU A 580 -5.87 -34.84 -24.13
CA LEU A 580 -5.40 -34.06 -22.99
C LEU A 580 -5.38 -34.86 -21.68
N ASP A 581 -5.99 -36.04 -21.62
CA ASP A 581 -6.16 -36.84 -20.39
C ASP A 581 -4.82 -37.11 -19.70
N ASP A 582 -3.80 -37.51 -20.47
CA ASP A 582 -2.46 -37.84 -19.99
C ASP A 582 -1.56 -36.61 -19.70
N ILE A 583 -2.02 -35.40 -20.06
CA ILE A 583 -1.27 -34.17 -19.82
C ILE A 583 -1.67 -33.58 -18.46
N LYS A 584 -0.68 -33.41 -17.58
CA LYS A 584 -0.87 -32.80 -16.26
C LYS A 584 -1.24 -31.33 -16.41
N ALA A 585 -2.38 -30.94 -15.84
CA ALA A 585 -2.80 -29.55 -15.69
C ALA A 585 -2.68 -29.12 -14.23
N ALA A 586 -2.39 -27.84 -13.99
CA ALA A 586 -2.45 -27.22 -12.67
C ALA A 586 -3.63 -26.26 -12.64
N PHE A 587 -4.57 -26.46 -11.70
CA PHE A 587 -5.80 -25.66 -11.62
C PHE A 587 -6.61 -25.62 -12.93
N GLY A 588 -6.58 -26.71 -13.70
CA GLY A 588 -7.26 -26.80 -15.00
C GLY A 588 -6.50 -26.21 -16.19
N PHE A 589 -5.35 -25.56 -15.97
CA PHE A 589 -4.56 -24.96 -17.06
C PHE A 589 -3.29 -25.75 -17.38
N ILE A 590 -2.92 -25.75 -18.67
CA ILE A 590 -1.70 -26.33 -19.21
C ILE A 590 -0.88 -25.20 -19.85
N PRO A 591 0.38 -24.96 -19.44
CA PRO A 591 1.28 -24.08 -20.17
C PRO A 591 1.59 -24.69 -21.55
N VAL A 592 1.30 -23.96 -22.62
CA VAL A 592 1.53 -24.41 -23.99
C VAL A 592 2.25 -23.35 -24.81
N SER A 593 2.85 -23.74 -25.94
CA SER A 593 3.33 -22.81 -26.95
C SER A 593 2.61 -23.03 -28.27
N VAL A 594 2.08 -21.97 -28.88
CA VAL A 594 1.53 -22.02 -30.24
C VAL A 594 2.64 -21.77 -31.24
N LEU A 595 2.82 -22.68 -32.20
CA LEU A 595 3.80 -22.58 -33.27
C LEU A 595 3.21 -21.95 -34.53
N THR A 596 4.08 -21.46 -35.41
CA THR A 596 3.71 -21.01 -36.75
C THR A 596 3.28 -22.21 -37.60
N ALA A 597 2.33 -22.01 -38.52
CA ALA A 597 1.93 -23.07 -39.45
C ALA A 597 3.13 -23.52 -40.30
N GLY A 598 3.31 -24.84 -40.46
CA GLY A 598 4.40 -25.41 -41.26
C GLY A 598 5.77 -25.49 -40.56
N THR A 599 5.87 -25.19 -39.26
CA THR A 599 7.11 -25.36 -38.49
C THR A 599 7.60 -26.82 -38.52
N GLN A 600 8.86 -27.03 -38.92
CA GLN A 600 9.51 -28.33 -38.89
C GLN A 600 10.01 -28.65 -37.48
N LEU A 601 9.84 -29.90 -37.03
CA LEU A 601 10.22 -30.31 -35.68
C LEU A 601 11.72 -30.25 -35.41
N ALA A 602 12.55 -30.36 -36.47
CA ALA A 602 14.01 -30.25 -36.36
C ALA A 602 14.47 -28.86 -35.90
N ASP A 603 13.66 -27.82 -36.14
CA ASP A 603 14.03 -26.43 -35.91
C ASP A 603 13.63 -25.95 -34.50
N LEU A 604 12.95 -26.77 -33.70
CA LEU A 604 12.38 -26.34 -32.41
C LEU A 604 13.42 -25.83 -31.41
N VAL A 605 14.62 -26.41 -31.41
CA VAL A 605 15.72 -25.97 -30.53
C VAL A 605 16.12 -24.54 -30.87
N ASP A 606 16.33 -24.25 -32.16
CA ASP A 606 16.74 -22.94 -32.63
C ASP A 606 15.61 -21.91 -32.43
N ILE A 607 14.36 -22.31 -32.69
CA ILE A 607 13.17 -21.47 -32.47
C ILE A 607 13.06 -21.06 -30.99
N PHE A 608 13.11 -22.01 -30.05
CA PHE A 608 12.96 -21.69 -28.64
C PHE A 608 14.18 -20.97 -28.07
N SER A 609 15.37 -21.21 -28.60
CA SER A 609 16.54 -20.39 -28.28
C SER A 609 16.32 -18.94 -28.70
N ALA A 610 15.86 -18.71 -29.93
CA ALA A 610 15.55 -17.37 -30.42
C ALA A 610 14.40 -16.70 -29.64
N TRP A 611 13.38 -17.46 -29.22
CA TRP A 611 12.29 -16.94 -28.40
C TRP A 611 12.76 -16.53 -27.01
N ASN A 612 13.61 -17.34 -26.38
CA ASN A 612 14.14 -17.04 -25.05
C ASN A 612 15.06 -15.80 -25.04
N GLU A 613 15.68 -15.48 -26.18
CA GLU A 613 16.46 -14.24 -26.36
C GLU A 613 15.57 -13.03 -26.64
N ALA A 614 14.53 -13.19 -27.45
CA ALA A 614 13.67 -12.10 -27.90
C ALA A 614 12.50 -11.77 -26.96
N ASP A 615 12.11 -12.69 -26.06
CA ASP A 615 10.92 -12.56 -25.22
C ASP A 615 11.19 -12.89 -23.76
N ASP A 616 10.84 -11.95 -22.90
CA ASP A 616 11.00 -12.06 -21.46
C ASP A 616 9.80 -12.76 -20.78
N VAL A 617 8.77 -13.15 -21.52
CA VAL A 617 7.60 -13.88 -21.00
C VAL A 617 7.73 -15.38 -21.23
N PHE A 618 8.22 -15.80 -22.40
CA PHE A 618 8.50 -17.19 -22.71
C PHE A 618 9.58 -17.77 -21.79
N GLN A 619 9.46 -19.06 -21.49
CA GLN A 619 10.43 -19.82 -20.71
C GLN A 619 10.28 -21.32 -21.00
N PRO A 620 11.25 -22.18 -20.59
CA PRO A 620 11.21 -23.62 -20.87
C PRO A 620 9.93 -24.34 -20.37
N GLY A 621 9.25 -23.81 -19.35
CA GLY A 621 7.97 -24.35 -18.89
C GLY A 621 6.88 -24.40 -19.98
N PHE A 622 6.90 -23.46 -20.93
CA PHE A 622 5.95 -23.42 -22.05
C PHE A 622 6.34 -24.32 -23.23
N ALA A 623 7.56 -24.87 -23.24
CA ALA A 623 8.06 -25.72 -24.34
C ALA A 623 7.68 -27.20 -24.21
N LYS A 624 6.98 -27.58 -23.12
CA LYS A 624 6.61 -28.98 -22.85
C LYS A 624 5.44 -29.48 -23.70
N VAL A 625 4.51 -28.59 -24.04
CA VAL A 625 3.33 -28.90 -24.84
C VAL A 625 3.22 -27.88 -25.96
N LEU A 626 3.23 -28.34 -27.20
CA LEU A 626 3.29 -27.50 -28.40
C LEU A 626 2.00 -27.66 -29.19
N LEU A 627 1.40 -26.55 -29.61
CA LEU A 627 0.24 -26.53 -30.50
C LEU A 627 0.70 -26.19 -31.91
N ASN A 628 0.59 -27.15 -32.83
CA ASN A 628 0.93 -26.98 -34.24
C ASN A 628 -0.33 -26.94 -35.11
N LYS A 629 -0.42 -25.97 -36.02
CA LYS A 629 -1.62 -25.81 -36.86
C LYS A 629 -1.60 -26.82 -38.02
N THR A 630 -2.72 -27.52 -38.25
CA THR A 630 -2.92 -28.43 -39.40
C THR A 630 -4.10 -28.01 -40.28
N GLU A 631 -4.05 -28.33 -41.58
CA GLU A 631 -5.10 -27.99 -42.57
C GLU A 631 -6.19 -29.05 -42.71
N SER A 632 -6.00 -30.30 -42.24
CA SER A 632 -7.06 -31.34 -42.25
C SER A 632 -6.99 -32.27 -41.03
N LEU A 633 -8.16 -32.72 -40.57
CA LEU A 633 -8.32 -33.74 -39.51
C LEU A 633 -7.96 -35.15 -39.99
N GLU A 634 -7.98 -35.41 -41.31
CA GLU A 634 -7.79 -36.75 -41.90
C GLU A 634 -6.31 -37.18 -41.93
N ALA A 635 -5.36 -36.24 -41.81
CA ALA A 635 -3.93 -36.55 -41.73
C ALA A 635 -3.47 -37.09 -40.36
N LEU A 636 -4.36 -37.14 -39.36
CA LEU A 636 -4.04 -37.47 -37.96
C LEU A 636 -3.87 -38.97 -37.68
N ALA A 637 -4.34 -39.86 -38.57
CA ALA A 637 -4.43 -41.29 -38.28
C ALA A 637 -3.08 -42.06 -38.23
N SER A 638 -1.92 -41.39 -38.26
CA SER A 638 -0.61 -42.10 -38.23
C SER A 638 0.57 -41.39 -37.54
N GLN A 639 0.39 -40.25 -36.85
CA GLN A 639 1.53 -39.50 -36.28
C GLN A 639 1.32 -38.85 -34.88
N ASP A 640 0.34 -39.29 -34.08
CA ASP A 640 -0.19 -38.50 -32.95
C ASP A 640 0.62 -38.44 -31.63
N LEU A 641 1.78 -39.08 -31.49
CA LEU A 641 2.65 -38.90 -30.31
C LEU A 641 4.13 -39.10 -30.67
N ARG A 642 4.78 -38.12 -31.29
CA ARG A 642 6.25 -38.12 -31.34
C ARG A 642 6.78 -37.42 -30.09
N LYS A 643 7.19 -38.19 -29.08
CA LYS A 643 8.13 -37.72 -28.05
C LYS A 643 9.41 -37.32 -28.76
N TYR A 644 9.57 -36.03 -29.04
CA TYR A 644 10.83 -35.55 -29.60
C TYR A 644 11.84 -35.44 -28.45
N SER A 645 12.98 -36.08 -28.64
CA SER A 645 14.09 -36.01 -27.70
C SER A 645 15.39 -35.72 -28.44
N PRO A 646 16.34 -35.04 -27.77
CA PRO A 646 16.48 -35.05 -26.31
C PRO A 646 15.68 -33.91 -25.62
N GLY A 647 14.50 -34.19 -25.03
CA GLY A 647 13.61 -33.17 -24.47
C GLY A 647 12.20 -33.56 -23.96
N SER A 648 11.55 -34.66 -24.40
CA SER A 648 10.18 -35.05 -23.98
C SER A 648 9.08 -33.98 -24.18
N ALA A 649 9.07 -33.26 -25.30
CA ALA A 649 7.95 -32.36 -25.65
C ALA A 649 6.79 -33.14 -26.31
N THR A 650 5.55 -32.77 -25.99
CA THR A 650 4.32 -33.31 -26.60
C THR A 650 3.79 -32.32 -27.63
N VAL A 651 3.62 -32.74 -28.88
CA VAL A 651 3.09 -31.89 -29.97
C VAL A 651 1.65 -32.30 -30.26
N LEU A 652 0.74 -31.33 -30.21
CA LEU A 652 -0.68 -31.49 -30.49
C LEU A 652 -1.06 -30.68 -31.73
N SER A 653 -1.82 -31.29 -32.62
CA SER A 653 -2.35 -30.62 -33.82
C SER A 653 -3.66 -29.90 -33.49
N TYR A 654 -3.85 -28.69 -34.01
CA TYR A 654 -5.09 -27.92 -33.84
C TYR A 654 -5.58 -27.30 -35.16
N THR A 655 -6.90 -27.08 -35.28
CA THR A 655 -7.59 -26.67 -36.52
C THR A 655 -8.27 -25.30 -36.44
N ALA A 656 -7.91 -24.46 -35.46
CA ALA A 656 -8.67 -23.26 -35.14
C ALA A 656 -8.90 -22.28 -36.31
N GLY A 657 -10.12 -21.72 -36.38
CA GLY A 657 -10.58 -20.75 -37.37
C GLY A 657 -10.10 -19.30 -37.18
N SER A 658 -9.34 -18.98 -36.12
CA SER A 658 -8.71 -17.68 -35.90
C SER A 658 -7.18 -17.76 -36.02
N LYS A 659 -6.55 -16.69 -36.52
CA LYS A 659 -5.08 -16.54 -36.54
C LYS A 659 -4.58 -16.30 -35.11
N LEU A 660 -4.33 -17.36 -34.36
CA LEU A 660 -3.63 -17.27 -33.08
C LEU A 660 -2.16 -16.92 -33.33
N PRO A 661 -1.62 -15.84 -32.71
CA PRO A 661 -0.20 -15.54 -32.80
C PRO A 661 0.65 -16.65 -32.18
N LYS A 662 1.88 -16.80 -32.66
CA LYS A 662 2.88 -17.67 -32.03
C LYS A 662 3.22 -17.20 -30.62
N GLY A 663 3.67 -18.11 -29.76
CA GLY A 663 4.16 -17.77 -28.41
C GLY A 663 3.52 -18.57 -27.27
N PRO A 664 3.80 -18.21 -26.01
CA PRO A 664 3.34 -18.93 -24.83
C PRO A 664 1.86 -18.67 -24.55
N TYR A 665 1.09 -19.65 -24.08
CA TYR A 665 -0.31 -19.49 -23.66
C TYR A 665 -0.62 -20.42 -22.47
N PHE A 666 -1.74 -20.16 -21.80
CA PHE A 666 -2.36 -21.12 -20.91
C PHE A 666 -3.60 -21.71 -21.59
N LEU A 667 -3.59 -23.03 -21.81
CA LEU A 667 -4.71 -23.78 -22.35
C LEU A 667 -5.58 -24.28 -21.19
N ASP A 668 -6.86 -23.94 -21.19
CA ASP A 668 -7.86 -24.54 -20.31
C ASP A 668 -8.15 -25.98 -20.80
N LYS A 669 -7.81 -26.96 -19.96
CA LYS A 669 -7.97 -28.39 -20.25
C LYS A 669 -9.44 -28.78 -20.49
N ALA A 670 -10.39 -28.14 -19.81
CA ALA A 670 -11.80 -28.50 -19.88
C ALA A 670 -12.47 -27.96 -21.14
N THR A 671 -12.10 -26.74 -21.56
CA THR A 671 -12.78 -26.04 -22.66
C THR A 671 -11.96 -25.95 -23.94
N SER A 672 -10.67 -26.30 -23.90
CA SER A 672 -9.69 -26.02 -24.98
C SER A 672 -9.51 -24.53 -25.31
N ASN A 673 -9.96 -23.63 -24.43
CA ASN A 673 -9.75 -22.19 -24.58
C ASN A 673 -8.30 -21.80 -24.28
N LEU A 674 -7.76 -20.89 -25.08
CA LEU A 674 -6.42 -20.33 -24.89
C LEU A 674 -6.50 -18.94 -24.28
N HIS A 675 -5.69 -18.74 -23.24
CA HIS A 675 -5.55 -17.50 -22.51
C HIS A 675 -4.14 -16.97 -22.67
N GLN A 676 -4.00 -15.67 -22.95
CA GLN A 676 -2.69 -15.04 -23.03
C GLN A 676 -1.96 -15.10 -21.68
N ALA A 677 -0.65 -15.33 -21.75
CA ALA A 677 0.25 -15.29 -20.62
C ALA A 677 0.80 -13.88 -20.44
N PHE A 678 0.57 -13.30 -19.26
CA PHE A 678 1.21 -12.04 -18.85
C PHE A 678 2.24 -12.35 -17.78
N ARG A 679 3.52 -12.05 -18.02
CA ARG A 679 4.51 -12.13 -16.94
C ARG A 679 4.29 -10.98 -15.98
N LEU A 680 4.33 -11.25 -14.69
CA LEU A 680 4.17 -10.26 -13.65
C LEU A 680 5.54 -9.74 -13.19
N TYR A 681 5.70 -8.42 -13.16
CA TYR A 681 6.88 -7.71 -12.66
C TYR A 681 6.52 -6.83 -11.46
N ASP A 682 7.47 -6.64 -10.55
CA ASP A 682 7.34 -5.72 -9.42
C ASP A 682 7.77 -4.29 -9.85
N ASP A 683 6.97 -3.28 -9.50
CA ASP A 683 7.29 -1.87 -9.73
C ASP A 683 8.24 -1.34 -8.64
N VAL A 684 9.46 -1.90 -8.57
CA VAL A 684 10.46 -1.56 -7.53
C VAL A 684 10.82 -0.07 -7.43
N ALA A 685 10.73 0.69 -8.53
CA ALA A 685 10.95 2.13 -8.55
C ALA A 685 9.73 2.94 -8.10
N GLY A 686 8.57 2.28 -7.92
CA GLY A 686 7.30 2.92 -7.61
C GLY A 686 6.88 3.91 -8.70
N ALA A 687 7.16 3.61 -9.97
CA ALA A 687 6.96 4.48 -11.12
C ALA A 687 5.53 4.49 -11.65
N PHE A 688 4.73 3.47 -11.36
CA PHE A 688 3.37 3.31 -11.89
C PHE A 688 2.31 3.81 -10.89
N SER A 689 1.26 4.44 -11.43
CA SER A 689 0.02 4.72 -10.69
C SER A 689 -0.89 3.48 -10.74
N GLU A 690 -1.09 2.91 -11.92
CA GLU A 690 -1.88 1.70 -12.15
C GLU A 690 -1.23 0.80 -13.21
N ALA A 691 -1.36 -0.52 -13.03
CA ALA A 691 -1.07 -1.50 -14.07
C ALA A 691 -2.33 -1.77 -14.89
N LEU A 692 -2.19 -1.91 -16.22
CA LEU A 692 -3.33 -2.02 -17.12
C LEU A 692 -3.29 -3.29 -17.98
N LEU A 693 -4.48 -3.77 -18.32
CA LEU A 693 -4.73 -4.76 -19.35
C LEU A 693 -5.63 -4.17 -20.43
N GLY A 694 -5.29 -4.39 -21.69
CA GLY A 694 -6.15 -4.03 -22.81
C GLY A 694 -7.32 -4.99 -22.95
N ASN A 695 -8.51 -4.45 -23.20
CA ASN A 695 -9.73 -5.19 -23.50
C ASN A 695 -9.92 -5.31 -25.03
N ASN A 696 -10.75 -6.27 -25.45
CA ASN A 696 -11.00 -6.54 -26.88
C ASN A 696 -11.71 -5.37 -27.61
N ASP A 697 -12.39 -4.49 -26.88
CA ASP A 697 -13.08 -3.31 -27.39
C ASP A 697 -12.18 -2.08 -27.52
N GLY A 698 -10.89 -2.20 -27.16
CA GLY A 698 -9.92 -1.10 -27.17
C GLY A 698 -9.93 -0.23 -25.91
N SER A 699 -10.78 -0.54 -24.92
CA SER A 699 -10.69 0.03 -23.58
C SER A 699 -9.62 -0.70 -22.74
N PHE A 700 -9.40 -0.23 -21.52
CA PHE A 700 -8.48 -0.84 -20.57
C PHE A 700 -9.18 -1.11 -19.25
N GLN A 701 -8.63 -2.09 -18.52
CA GLN A 701 -8.99 -2.36 -17.14
C GLN A 701 -7.74 -2.40 -16.27
N VAL A 702 -7.91 -2.10 -14.98
CA VAL A 702 -6.84 -2.24 -14.01
C VAL A 702 -6.51 -3.71 -13.81
N LEU A 703 -5.23 -4.05 -13.87
CA LEU A 703 -4.75 -5.40 -13.61
C LEU A 703 -5.05 -5.79 -12.16
N SER A 704 -5.91 -6.78 -11.98
CA SER A 704 -6.28 -7.33 -10.67
C SER A 704 -5.35 -8.47 -10.26
N ALA A 705 -4.03 -8.26 -10.38
CA ALA A 705 -3.00 -9.22 -10.03
C ALA A 705 -1.95 -8.59 -9.12
N LYS A 706 -1.45 -9.39 -8.18
CA LYS A 706 -0.36 -8.99 -7.30
C LYS A 706 0.62 -10.13 -7.09
N ILE A 707 1.90 -9.87 -7.23
CA ILE A 707 2.95 -10.79 -6.79
C ILE A 707 2.89 -10.86 -5.26
N PRO A 708 2.67 -12.04 -4.65
CA PRO A 708 2.62 -12.16 -3.20
C PRO A 708 3.89 -11.57 -2.55
N GLY A 709 3.70 -10.71 -1.55
CA GLY A 709 4.80 -10.04 -0.86
C GLY A 709 5.35 -8.77 -1.52
N SER A 710 4.95 -8.45 -2.76
CA SER A 710 5.34 -7.19 -3.40
C SER A 710 4.84 -5.97 -2.62
N ALA A 711 5.74 -5.01 -2.41
CA ALA A 711 5.46 -3.74 -1.74
C ALA A 711 4.84 -2.69 -2.67
N THR A 712 4.79 -2.96 -3.97
CA THR A 712 4.40 -2.00 -5.02
C THR A 712 3.32 -2.58 -5.93
N PRO A 713 2.76 -1.83 -6.88
CA PRO A 713 1.91 -2.40 -7.92
C PRO A 713 2.67 -3.48 -8.71
N THR A 714 1.93 -4.49 -9.17
CA THR A 714 2.47 -5.51 -10.07
C THR A 714 2.10 -5.15 -11.49
N ILE A 715 3.06 -5.17 -12.42
CA ILE A 715 2.83 -4.88 -13.84
C ILE A 715 2.77 -6.19 -14.62
N GLY A 716 1.68 -6.42 -15.35
CA GLY A 716 1.52 -7.57 -16.23
C GLY A 716 1.93 -7.21 -17.65
N VAL A 717 2.94 -7.89 -18.19
CA VAL A 717 3.40 -7.65 -19.57
C VAL A 717 3.13 -8.87 -20.46
N PRO A 718 2.53 -8.69 -21.64
CA PRO A 718 2.28 -9.79 -22.57
C PRO A 718 3.56 -10.17 -23.33
N SER A 719 3.63 -11.42 -23.80
CA SER A 719 4.74 -11.89 -24.64
C SER A 719 4.91 -11.03 -25.91
N ARG A 720 6.15 -10.70 -26.25
CA ARG A 720 6.50 -10.02 -27.51
C ARG A 720 6.20 -10.89 -28.73
N LEU A 721 6.20 -12.21 -28.56
CA LEU A 721 5.99 -13.18 -29.65
C LEU A 721 4.59 -13.09 -30.26
N TYR A 722 3.62 -12.55 -29.53
CA TYR A 722 2.27 -12.33 -30.04
C TYR A 722 2.19 -11.26 -31.13
N TYR A 723 3.27 -10.49 -31.31
CA TYR A 723 3.25 -9.29 -32.11
C TYR A 723 4.28 -9.39 -33.22
N GLU A 724 3.82 -9.22 -34.46
CA GLU A 724 4.69 -9.08 -35.62
C GLU A 724 4.54 -7.65 -36.16
N PRO A 725 5.63 -6.86 -36.20
CA PRO A 725 5.62 -5.55 -36.84
C PRO A 725 5.23 -5.66 -38.31
N SER A 726 4.43 -4.70 -38.77
CA SER A 726 4.08 -4.54 -40.18
C SER A 726 4.02 -3.06 -40.52
N GLU A 727 3.96 -2.71 -41.81
CA GLU A 727 3.82 -1.32 -42.25
C GLU A 727 2.58 -0.65 -41.63
N ALA A 728 1.47 -1.37 -41.50
CA ALA A 728 0.25 -0.86 -40.89
C ALA A 728 0.31 -0.78 -39.34
N LYS A 729 1.15 -1.60 -38.70
CA LYS A 729 1.35 -1.63 -37.25
C LYS A 729 2.85 -1.58 -36.91
N PRO A 730 3.51 -0.43 -37.12
CA PRO A 730 4.96 -0.31 -36.97
C PRO A 730 5.44 -0.38 -35.51
N LEU A 731 4.52 -0.27 -34.55
CA LEU A 731 4.78 -0.36 -33.10
C LEU A 731 4.28 -1.68 -32.48
N SER A 732 3.88 -2.66 -33.30
CA SER A 732 3.43 -3.97 -32.83
C SER A 732 4.45 -4.58 -31.87
N GLY A 733 4.05 -4.84 -30.63
CA GLY A 733 4.90 -5.46 -29.59
C GLY A 733 5.79 -4.49 -28.81
N ILE A 734 5.77 -3.20 -29.15
CA ILE A 734 6.43 -2.15 -28.37
C ILE A 734 5.56 -1.85 -27.13
N ARG A 735 6.13 -2.08 -25.96
CA ARG A 735 5.47 -1.86 -24.66
C ARG A 735 5.72 -0.44 -24.19
N ILE A 736 4.65 0.29 -23.94
CA ILE A 736 4.68 1.67 -23.49
C ILE A 736 3.88 1.87 -22.21
N ALA A 737 4.25 2.87 -21.43
CA ALA A 737 3.47 3.35 -20.30
C ALA A 737 3.18 4.84 -20.49
N VAL A 738 2.06 5.32 -19.93
CA VAL A 738 1.57 6.68 -20.18
C VAL A 738 1.45 7.46 -18.88
N LYS A 739 1.89 8.71 -18.85
CA LYS A 739 1.71 9.60 -17.69
C LYS A 739 0.23 9.69 -17.29
N ASP A 740 -0.06 9.72 -16.00
CA ASP A 740 -1.43 9.72 -15.46
C ASP A 740 -2.14 11.10 -15.55
N ILE A 741 -2.09 11.69 -16.74
CA ILE A 741 -2.85 12.85 -17.22
C ILE A 741 -3.54 12.58 -18.56
N PHE A 742 -3.20 11.48 -19.23
CA PHE A 742 -3.81 11.05 -20.48
C PHE A 742 -5.07 10.25 -20.14
N SER A 743 -6.21 10.65 -20.69
CA SER A 743 -7.42 9.85 -20.55
C SER A 743 -7.29 8.58 -21.39
N LEU A 744 -7.60 7.44 -20.77
CA LEU A 744 -7.71 6.13 -21.41
C LEU A 744 -9.12 5.57 -21.14
N ALA A 745 -9.81 5.12 -22.18
CA ALA A 745 -11.14 4.54 -22.04
C ALA A 745 -11.12 3.37 -21.04
N GLY A 746 -11.99 3.39 -20.03
CA GLY A 746 -12.09 2.38 -18.97
C GLY A 746 -11.19 2.63 -17.74
N VAL A 747 -10.31 3.63 -17.76
CA VAL A 747 -9.32 3.88 -16.70
C VAL A 747 -9.63 5.18 -15.96
N LYS A 748 -9.48 5.17 -14.63
CA LYS A 748 -9.53 6.39 -13.82
C LYS A 748 -8.23 7.17 -13.96
N GLN A 749 -8.32 8.48 -13.97
CA GLN A 749 -7.16 9.37 -14.08
C GLN A 749 -6.97 10.11 -12.76
N SER A 750 -5.78 10.04 -12.15
CA SER A 750 -5.55 10.68 -10.84
C SER A 750 -5.11 12.13 -10.95
N ASN A 751 -4.42 12.51 -12.03
CA ASN A 751 -3.71 13.80 -12.14
C ASN A 751 -2.76 14.09 -10.96
N GLY A 752 -2.30 13.05 -10.25
CA GLY A 752 -1.48 13.18 -9.06
C GLY A 752 -2.24 13.71 -7.83
N ASN A 753 -3.58 13.65 -7.82
CA ASN A 753 -4.42 14.11 -6.72
C ASN A 753 -5.45 13.04 -6.30
N ARG A 754 -5.46 12.71 -5.00
CA ARG A 754 -6.34 11.64 -4.48
C ARG A 754 -7.82 12.03 -4.53
N ALA A 755 -8.13 13.27 -4.20
CA ALA A 755 -9.51 13.78 -4.25
C ALA A 755 -10.04 13.77 -5.68
N TRP A 756 -9.23 14.12 -6.68
CA TRP A 756 -9.56 14.01 -8.10
C TRP A 756 -9.85 12.55 -8.49
N TYR A 757 -8.94 11.63 -8.12
CA TYR A 757 -9.11 10.21 -8.43
C TYR A 757 -10.40 9.63 -7.85
N HIS A 758 -10.81 10.02 -6.65
CA HIS A 758 -12.06 9.54 -6.03
C HIS A 758 -13.31 10.25 -6.55
N LEU A 759 -13.21 11.51 -6.94
CA LEU A 759 -14.32 12.33 -7.42
C LEU A 759 -14.82 11.90 -8.81
N TYR A 760 -13.90 11.67 -9.76
CA TYR A 760 -14.28 11.42 -11.15
C TYR A 760 -14.38 9.92 -11.46
N PRO A 761 -15.32 9.49 -12.34
CA PRO A 761 -15.40 8.11 -12.81
C PRO A 761 -14.27 7.75 -13.79
N PRO A 762 -14.15 6.48 -14.21
CA PRO A 762 -13.28 6.11 -15.32
C PRO A 762 -13.60 6.90 -16.60
N ASN A 763 -12.57 7.20 -17.40
CA ASN A 763 -12.75 7.93 -18.65
C ASN A 763 -13.51 7.08 -19.68
N ASN A 764 -14.33 7.74 -20.50
CA ASN A 764 -15.10 7.09 -21.56
C ASN A 764 -14.34 6.98 -22.90
N ALA A 765 -13.26 7.74 -23.07
CA ALA A 765 -12.52 7.83 -24.32
C ALA A 765 -11.01 7.89 -24.08
N THR A 766 -10.26 7.42 -25.08
CA THR A 766 -8.81 7.56 -25.16
C THR A 766 -8.46 8.71 -26.08
N GLY A 767 -7.62 9.66 -25.63
CA GLY A 767 -7.24 10.84 -26.40
C GLY A 767 -6.56 10.52 -27.73
N THR A 768 -6.63 11.45 -28.70
CA THR A 768 -6.16 11.23 -30.08
C THR A 768 -4.71 10.77 -30.15
N ALA A 769 -3.80 11.40 -29.41
CA ALA A 769 -2.38 11.08 -29.46
C ALA A 769 -2.08 9.64 -29.02
N ILE A 770 -2.69 9.18 -27.92
CA ILE A 770 -2.52 7.81 -27.44
C ILE A 770 -3.24 6.81 -28.37
N SER A 771 -4.40 7.18 -28.90
CA SER A 771 -5.12 6.37 -29.88
C SER A 771 -4.31 6.08 -31.14
N ARG A 772 -3.46 7.03 -31.61
CA ARG A 772 -2.54 6.79 -32.74
C ARG A 772 -1.52 5.69 -32.43
N LEU A 773 -0.95 5.70 -31.22
CA LEU A 773 0.01 4.68 -30.79
C LEU A 773 -0.64 3.29 -30.69
N ILE A 774 -1.83 3.20 -30.09
CA ILE A 774 -2.58 1.94 -29.98
C ILE A 774 -2.91 1.40 -31.37
N LYS A 775 -3.40 2.24 -32.28
CA LYS A 775 -3.71 1.83 -33.68
C LYS A 775 -2.48 1.30 -34.42
N ALA A 776 -1.30 1.88 -34.16
CA ALA A 776 -0.02 1.42 -34.70
C ALA A 776 0.53 0.14 -34.01
N GLY A 777 -0.18 -0.42 -33.03
CA GLY A 777 0.16 -1.70 -32.40
C GLY A 777 0.93 -1.59 -31.07
N ALA A 778 1.12 -0.38 -30.53
CA ALA A 778 1.78 -0.22 -29.23
C ALA A 778 0.92 -0.82 -28.10
N VAL A 779 1.59 -1.45 -27.13
CA VAL A 779 0.96 -2.13 -25.99
C VAL A 779 1.08 -1.24 -24.76
N ILE A 780 -0.04 -0.73 -24.24
CA ILE A 780 -0.05 0.05 -22.99
C ILE A 780 -0.09 -0.91 -21.80
N VAL A 781 0.91 -0.82 -20.93
CA VAL A 781 1.05 -1.71 -19.74
C VAL A 781 0.66 -1.04 -18.42
N GLY A 782 0.50 0.29 -18.41
CA GLY A 782 0.15 1.00 -17.19
C GLY A 782 0.15 2.53 -17.33
N THR A 783 -0.38 3.19 -16.30
CA THR A 783 -0.25 4.64 -16.10
C THR A 783 0.90 4.96 -15.14
N GLN A 784 1.55 6.10 -15.34
CA GLN A 784 2.78 6.46 -14.62
C GLN A 784 2.58 7.67 -13.72
N LYS A 785 3.24 7.63 -12.57
CA LYS A 785 3.21 8.71 -11.58
C LYS A 785 3.76 10.02 -12.15
N LEU A 786 3.18 11.08 -11.63
CA LEU A 786 3.45 12.46 -11.98
C LEU A 786 3.37 13.32 -10.73
N SER A 787 4.01 14.49 -10.77
CA SER A 787 3.73 15.54 -9.79
C SER A 787 2.35 16.15 -10.06
N GLN A 788 1.71 16.61 -9.01
CA GLN A 788 0.29 16.94 -9.00
C GLN A 788 -0.05 18.03 -10.02
N PHE A 789 -1.09 17.79 -10.83
CA PHE A 789 -1.53 18.63 -11.93
C PHE A 789 -0.41 19.03 -12.90
N ALA A 790 0.56 18.12 -13.11
CA ALA A 790 1.75 18.30 -13.93
C ALA A 790 2.65 19.49 -13.51
N THR A 791 2.46 20.03 -12.31
CA THR A 791 3.20 21.17 -11.76
C THR A 791 4.59 20.77 -11.27
N SER A 792 5.57 21.68 -11.25
CA SER A 792 6.90 21.36 -10.70
C SER A 792 6.85 21.12 -9.19
N GLU A 793 7.33 19.97 -8.76
CA GLU A 793 7.45 19.55 -7.36
C GLU A 793 8.82 18.92 -7.13
N VAL A 794 9.35 19.05 -5.91
CA VAL A 794 10.61 18.48 -5.45
C VAL A 794 10.33 17.33 -4.48
N ALA A 795 10.93 16.18 -4.71
CA ALA A 795 10.79 15.04 -3.83
C ALA A 795 11.64 15.22 -2.55
N THR A 796 11.18 14.88 -1.36
CA THR A 796 9.85 14.33 -0.99
C THR A 796 8.89 15.43 -0.51
N VAL A 797 9.42 16.62 -0.19
CA VAL A 797 8.71 17.69 0.53
C VAL A 797 7.40 18.16 -0.10
N ASP A 798 7.34 18.25 -1.43
CA ASP A 798 6.14 18.72 -2.13
C ASP A 798 5.11 17.60 -2.39
N TRP A 799 5.54 16.33 -2.37
CA TRP A 799 4.75 15.17 -2.82
C TRP A 799 3.96 14.55 -1.67
N VAL A 800 2.75 15.07 -1.42
CA VAL A 800 1.90 14.65 -0.30
C VAL A 800 0.90 13.55 -0.69
N ASP A 801 0.12 13.75 -1.75
CA ASP A 801 -0.97 12.81 -2.13
C ASP A 801 -0.46 11.46 -2.65
N TYR A 802 0.42 11.51 -3.64
CA TYR A 802 1.16 10.36 -4.15
C TYR A 802 2.63 10.68 -4.01
N HIS A 803 3.46 9.72 -3.59
CA HIS A 803 4.88 9.95 -3.43
C HIS A 803 5.63 9.80 -4.76
N ALA A 804 6.69 10.59 -4.93
CA ALA A 804 7.58 10.53 -6.09
C ALA A 804 8.18 9.11 -6.28
N PRO A 805 8.44 8.71 -7.53
CA PRO A 805 9.16 7.48 -7.83
C PRO A 805 10.66 7.59 -7.49
N PHE A 806 11.33 6.46 -7.37
CA PHE A 806 12.77 6.38 -7.13
C PHE A 806 13.53 6.40 -8.45
N ASN A 807 14.52 7.29 -8.54
CA ASN A 807 15.46 7.30 -9.66
C ASN A 807 16.48 6.19 -9.41
N PRO A 808 16.63 5.18 -10.29
CA PRO A 808 17.52 4.05 -10.04
C PRO A 808 19.00 4.45 -10.11
N ARG A 809 19.34 5.64 -10.63
CA ARG A 809 20.73 6.07 -10.82
C ARG A 809 21.42 6.40 -9.50
N GLY A 810 22.72 6.12 -9.45
CA GLY A 810 23.55 6.29 -8.25
C GLY A 810 23.04 5.43 -7.10
N ASP A 811 22.73 6.08 -5.99
CA ASP A 811 22.31 5.42 -4.74
C ASP A 811 20.82 5.02 -4.70
N GLY A 812 20.04 5.29 -5.75
CA GLY A 812 18.60 5.02 -5.78
C GLY A 812 17.72 6.09 -5.10
N TYR A 813 18.32 7.11 -4.48
CA TYR A 813 17.62 8.14 -3.69
C TYR A 813 17.64 9.53 -4.31
N GLN A 814 18.14 9.65 -5.54
CA GLN A 814 18.09 10.88 -6.30
C GLN A 814 16.65 11.28 -6.65
N ASP A 815 16.35 12.59 -6.66
CA ASP A 815 15.09 13.10 -7.19
C ASP A 815 14.94 12.70 -8.68
N ALA A 816 13.83 12.04 -9.03
CA ALA A 816 13.50 11.64 -10.41
C ALA A 816 13.11 12.82 -11.31
N SER A 817 13.10 14.05 -10.77
CA SER A 817 12.60 15.29 -11.34
C SER A 817 11.11 15.22 -11.68
N SER A 818 10.52 16.34 -12.10
CA SER A 818 9.08 16.49 -12.35
C SER A 818 8.81 17.16 -13.70
N SER A 819 7.62 17.01 -14.29
CA SER A 819 6.45 16.27 -13.78
C SER A 819 6.23 14.88 -14.36
N SER A 820 6.98 14.44 -15.38
CA SER A 820 6.90 13.07 -15.90
C SER A 820 7.86 12.14 -15.15
N SER A 821 7.78 12.16 -13.82
CA SER A 821 8.72 11.49 -12.91
C SER A 821 8.72 9.98 -13.09
N GLY A 822 7.52 9.37 -13.16
CA GLY A 822 7.38 7.92 -13.34
C GLY A 822 7.95 7.47 -14.67
N ALA A 823 7.79 8.28 -15.72
CA ALA A 823 8.33 7.99 -17.05
C ALA A 823 9.87 7.92 -17.07
N GLY A 824 10.55 8.87 -16.42
CA GLY A 824 12.02 8.85 -16.34
C GLY A 824 12.52 7.66 -15.54
N ALA A 825 11.95 7.48 -14.33
CA ALA A 825 12.33 6.40 -13.42
C ALA A 825 12.10 5.01 -14.02
N SER A 826 10.96 4.77 -14.67
CA SER A 826 10.63 3.47 -15.26
C SER A 826 11.56 3.10 -16.41
N ILE A 827 11.90 4.06 -17.28
CA ILE A 827 12.75 3.80 -18.45
C ILE A 827 14.21 3.56 -18.04
N ALA A 828 14.65 4.12 -16.91
CA ALA A 828 15.94 3.78 -16.33
C ALA A 828 15.93 2.48 -15.50
N SER A 829 14.76 1.99 -15.07
CA SER A 829 14.67 0.82 -14.16
C SER A 829 14.32 -0.48 -14.87
N TYR A 830 13.51 -0.44 -15.93
CA TYR A 830 12.84 -1.63 -16.47
C TYR A 830 13.25 -1.93 -17.91
N ASN A 831 13.93 -3.06 -18.11
CA ASN A 831 14.32 -3.49 -19.45
C ASN A 831 13.10 -3.96 -20.29
N TRP A 832 12.06 -4.46 -19.63
CA TRP A 832 10.83 -4.94 -20.28
C TRP A 832 9.93 -3.80 -20.81
N LEU A 833 10.23 -2.54 -20.48
CA LEU A 833 9.52 -1.34 -20.94
C LEU A 833 10.36 -0.60 -21.98
N ASP A 834 9.77 -0.31 -23.15
CA ASP A 834 10.51 0.22 -24.31
C ASP A 834 10.53 1.76 -24.35
N ALA A 835 9.39 2.38 -24.03
CA ALA A 835 9.25 3.83 -24.00
C ALA A 835 8.14 4.28 -23.03
N ALA A 836 8.21 5.54 -22.62
CA ALA A 836 7.21 6.16 -21.77
C ALA A 836 6.70 7.45 -22.41
N VAL A 837 5.39 7.69 -22.32
CA VAL A 837 4.73 8.88 -22.87
C VAL A 837 4.54 9.91 -21.76
N GLY A 838 4.99 11.14 -21.99
CA GLY A 838 4.88 12.24 -21.04
C GLY A 838 4.40 13.53 -21.68
N THR A 839 4.39 14.59 -20.88
CA THR A 839 4.16 15.96 -21.37
C THR A 839 5.25 16.89 -20.88
N ASP A 840 5.55 17.91 -21.69
CA ASP A 840 6.50 18.97 -21.40
C ASP A 840 5.82 20.33 -21.57
N THR A 841 5.65 21.06 -20.46
CA THR A 841 5.18 22.45 -20.42
C THR A 841 6.33 23.42 -20.15
N GLY A 842 7.27 23.02 -19.28
CA GLY A 842 8.42 23.82 -18.88
C GLY A 842 9.74 23.05 -18.78
N GLY A 843 9.75 21.77 -19.14
CA GLY A 843 10.86 20.83 -18.91
C GLY A 843 10.43 19.48 -18.33
N SER A 844 9.13 19.18 -18.30
CA SER A 844 8.57 18.01 -17.63
C SER A 844 8.88 16.66 -18.29
N ILE A 845 9.43 16.63 -19.50
CA ILE A 845 10.07 15.44 -20.10
C ILE A 845 11.58 15.56 -19.98
N ARG A 846 12.13 16.72 -20.37
CA ARG A 846 13.57 16.96 -20.47
C ARG A 846 14.29 16.85 -19.13
N SER A 847 13.68 17.32 -18.03
CA SER A 847 14.28 17.23 -16.70
C SER A 847 14.30 15.81 -16.13
N PRO A 848 13.19 15.04 -16.15
CA PRO A 848 13.22 13.62 -15.83
C PRO A 848 14.16 12.81 -16.73
N ALA A 849 14.18 13.07 -18.05
CA ALA A 849 15.10 12.42 -18.97
C ALA A 849 16.57 12.67 -18.58
N GLY A 850 16.91 13.93 -18.27
CA GLY A 850 18.27 14.33 -17.90
C GLY A 850 18.75 13.72 -16.59
N VAL A 851 17.92 13.62 -15.54
CA VAL A 851 18.36 13.05 -14.24
C VAL A 851 18.37 11.52 -14.23
N ASN A 852 17.56 10.88 -15.08
CA ASN A 852 17.54 9.42 -15.23
C ASN A 852 18.48 8.94 -16.34
N GLY A 853 19.13 9.85 -17.07
CA GLY A 853 20.12 9.52 -18.10
C GLY A 853 19.51 8.79 -19.30
N VAL A 854 18.38 9.29 -19.81
CA VAL A 854 17.67 8.74 -20.98
C VAL A 854 17.37 9.85 -21.99
N PHE A 855 17.01 9.48 -23.22
CA PHE A 855 16.58 10.45 -24.22
C PHE A 855 15.16 10.97 -23.89
N GLY A 856 14.88 12.23 -24.20
CA GLY A 856 13.52 12.76 -24.10
C GLY A 856 13.29 14.05 -24.89
N ASN A 857 12.08 14.22 -25.43
CA ASN A 857 11.75 15.34 -26.32
C ASN A 857 10.63 16.22 -25.76
N ARG A 858 10.84 17.52 -25.86
CA ARG A 858 9.78 18.49 -26.11
C ARG A 858 9.68 18.66 -27.62
N ALA A 859 8.56 18.25 -28.22
CA ALA A 859 8.35 18.46 -29.64
C ALA A 859 8.01 19.92 -29.97
N SER A 860 7.99 20.25 -31.27
CA SER A 860 7.41 21.49 -31.74
C SER A 860 5.99 21.67 -31.21
N HIS A 861 5.66 22.88 -30.77
CA HIS A 861 4.32 23.14 -30.24
C HIS A 861 3.27 23.06 -31.36
N GLY A 862 2.25 22.22 -31.15
CA GLY A 862 1.11 22.04 -32.06
C GLY A 862 1.17 20.84 -33.01
N LEU A 863 2.15 19.93 -32.90
CA LEU A 863 2.26 18.79 -33.85
C LEU A 863 1.10 17.79 -33.78
N VAL A 864 0.43 17.67 -32.64
CA VAL A 864 -0.72 16.76 -32.45
C VAL A 864 -1.74 17.38 -31.50
N SER A 865 -3.00 16.99 -31.66
CA SER A 865 -4.07 17.34 -30.73
C SER A 865 -3.78 16.81 -29.33
N LEU A 866 -4.07 17.63 -28.32
CA LEU A 866 -3.98 17.29 -26.90
C LEU A 866 -5.38 17.18 -26.26
N ASP A 867 -6.34 16.68 -27.02
CA ASP A 867 -7.68 16.34 -26.56
C ASP A 867 -7.66 15.21 -25.54
N HIS A 868 -8.54 15.27 -24.55
CA HIS A 868 -8.64 14.29 -23.46
C HIS A 868 -7.31 14.09 -22.70
N ILE A 869 -6.65 15.21 -22.42
CA ILE A 869 -5.46 15.31 -21.59
C ILE A 869 -5.68 16.44 -20.60
N MET A 870 -5.30 16.25 -19.35
CA MET A 870 -5.34 17.34 -18.35
C MET A 870 -4.26 18.39 -18.67
N PRO A 871 -4.64 19.65 -18.97
CA PRO A 871 -3.69 20.68 -19.36
C PRO A 871 -3.01 21.32 -18.15
N LEU A 872 -1.77 21.78 -18.33
CA LEU A 872 -1.13 22.74 -17.42
C LEU A 872 -1.20 24.15 -18.02
N SER A 873 -0.87 24.28 -19.31
CA SER A 873 -0.98 25.55 -20.03
C SER A 873 -1.01 25.28 -21.53
N GLY A 874 -2.19 25.33 -22.14
CA GLY A 874 -2.38 25.02 -23.58
C GLY A 874 -1.39 25.71 -24.55
N PRO A 875 -1.05 27.00 -24.37
CA PRO A 875 -0.07 27.69 -25.22
C PRO A 875 1.38 27.16 -25.14
N LEU A 876 1.66 26.29 -24.16
CA LEU A 876 3.00 25.78 -23.84
C LEU A 876 3.09 24.25 -23.89
N ASP A 877 1.98 23.56 -23.66
CA ASP A 877 1.92 22.10 -23.50
C ASP A 877 2.30 21.37 -24.78
N THR A 878 3.17 20.37 -24.63
CA THR A 878 3.53 19.42 -25.69
C THR A 878 3.53 18.00 -25.12
N ILE A 879 3.24 17.03 -25.97
CA ILE A 879 3.44 15.62 -25.70
C ILE A 879 4.81 15.17 -26.23
N GLY A 880 5.37 14.12 -25.65
CA GLY A 880 6.61 13.51 -26.12
C GLY A 880 6.90 12.19 -25.42
N PHE A 881 8.12 11.70 -25.58
CA PHE A 881 8.56 10.41 -25.09
C PHE A 881 9.81 10.53 -24.22
N LEU A 882 9.99 9.53 -23.36
CA LEU A 882 11.27 9.16 -22.79
C LEU A 882 11.62 7.75 -23.28
N ALA A 883 12.85 7.56 -23.78
CA ALA A 883 13.29 6.31 -24.39
C ALA A 883 14.81 6.11 -24.23
N ARG A 884 15.28 4.87 -24.37
CA ARG A 884 16.71 4.53 -24.41
C ARG A 884 17.25 4.49 -25.83
N ASP A 885 16.49 3.93 -26.77
CA ASP A 885 16.91 3.75 -28.16
C ASP A 885 16.43 4.91 -29.05
N PRO A 886 17.34 5.69 -29.68
CA PRO A 886 16.97 6.79 -30.56
C PRO A 886 16.25 6.35 -31.84
N LEU A 887 16.47 5.13 -32.33
CA LEU A 887 15.80 4.62 -33.54
C LEU A 887 14.32 4.33 -33.25
N LEU A 888 14.04 3.62 -32.15
CA LEU A 888 12.67 3.44 -31.67
C LEU A 888 12.01 4.80 -31.36
N TRP A 889 12.77 5.73 -30.78
CA TRP A 889 12.27 7.06 -30.44
C TRP A 889 11.83 7.87 -31.66
N ASP A 890 12.58 7.84 -32.76
CA ASP A 890 12.17 8.44 -34.04
C ASP A 890 10.87 7.79 -34.56
N ARG A 891 10.79 6.45 -34.54
CA ARG A 891 9.61 5.70 -34.99
C ARG A 891 8.36 6.06 -34.18
N LEU A 892 8.48 6.16 -32.86
CA LEU A 892 7.40 6.57 -31.96
C LEU A 892 6.89 7.98 -32.29
N GLN A 893 7.79 8.91 -32.58
CA GLN A 893 7.45 10.28 -32.96
C GLN A 893 6.77 10.34 -34.33
N ALA A 894 7.26 9.60 -35.32
CA ALA A 894 6.65 9.51 -36.64
C ALA A 894 5.19 9.04 -36.57
N VAL A 895 4.90 8.05 -35.73
CA VAL A 895 3.53 7.56 -35.52
C VAL A 895 2.67 8.58 -34.78
N LEU A 896 3.18 9.14 -33.68
CA LEU A 896 2.38 10.00 -32.81
C LEU A 896 2.01 11.32 -33.49
N TYR A 897 2.97 11.97 -34.14
CA TYR A 897 2.77 13.25 -34.81
C TYR A 897 2.21 13.09 -36.23
N GLY A 898 2.42 11.94 -36.88
CA GLY A 898 1.92 11.64 -38.22
C GLY A 898 2.53 12.59 -39.26
N SER A 899 1.71 13.12 -40.17
CA SER A 899 2.16 13.99 -41.26
C SER A 899 2.83 15.29 -40.83
N ASN A 900 2.71 15.68 -39.55
CA ASN A 900 3.36 16.87 -39.00
C ASN A 900 4.81 16.61 -38.56
N TYR A 901 5.31 15.38 -38.71
CA TYR A 901 6.68 15.00 -38.40
C TYR A 901 7.34 14.34 -39.60
N SER A 902 8.53 14.82 -39.96
CA SER A 902 9.35 14.25 -41.03
C SER A 902 10.47 13.42 -40.42
N SER A 903 10.31 12.09 -40.38
CA SER A 903 11.43 11.22 -40.02
C SER A 903 12.53 11.36 -41.07
N LEU A 904 13.76 11.53 -40.58
CA LEU A 904 14.97 11.52 -41.41
C LEU A 904 15.77 10.23 -41.21
N ALA A 905 15.21 9.22 -40.53
CA ALA A 905 15.82 7.91 -40.41
C ALA A 905 16.05 7.29 -41.80
N GLY A 906 17.26 6.76 -42.04
CA GLY A 906 17.65 6.24 -43.36
C GLY A 906 17.96 7.30 -44.43
N THR A 907 17.92 8.60 -44.10
CA THR A 907 18.34 9.68 -45.00
C THR A 907 19.70 10.26 -44.57
N GLN A 908 20.31 11.07 -45.45
CA GLN A 908 21.52 11.84 -45.15
C GLN A 908 21.14 13.31 -44.93
N PRO A 909 20.94 13.75 -43.67
CA PRO A 909 20.57 15.13 -43.37
C PRO A 909 21.75 16.08 -43.59
N LYS A 910 21.44 17.36 -43.81
CA LYS A 910 22.43 18.45 -43.84
C LYS A 910 22.42 19.15 -42.49
N TYR A 911 23.27 18.70 -41.57
CA TYR A 911 23.31 19.30 -40.24
C TYR A 911 23.75 20.78 -40.27
N PRO A 912 23.07 21.66 -39.52
CA PRO A 912 23.47 23.06 -39.39
C PRO A 912 24.89 23.19 -38.84
N LYS A 913 25.69 24.06 -39.48
CA LYS A 913 27.07 24.35 -39.08
C LYS A 913 27.18 25.39 -37.95
N ASN A 914 26.12 26.15 -37.71
CA ASN A 914 26.06 27.13 -36.65
C ASN A 914 25.58 26.47 -35.36
N ILE A 915 26.51 26.22 -34.42
CA ILE A 915 26.19 25.66 -33.10
C ILE A 915 26.37 26.77 -32.07
N MET A 916 25.31 27.08 -31.35
CA MET A 916 25.29 28.13 -30.34
C MET A 916 25.16 27.51 -28.96
N THR A 917 25.89 28.00 -27.97
CA THR A 917 25.80 27.57 -26.57
C THR A 917 25.19 28.67 -25.71
N VAL A 918 24.32 28.30 -24.79
CA VAL A 918 23.68 29.21 -23.84
C VAL A 918 23.93 28.71 -22.43
N THR A 919 24.45 29.59 -21.56
CA THR A 919 24.73 29.28 -20.13
C THR A 919 25.54 27.99 -19.95
N TYR A 920 26.51 27.75 -20.85
CA TYR A 920 27.32 26.53 -20.85
C TYR A 920 28.38 26.58 -19.74
N PRO A 921 28.56 25.50 -18.94
CA PRO A 921 29.56 25.48 -17.89
C PRO A 921 30.97 25.51 -18.49
N ASN A 922 31.91 26.15 -17.79
CA ASN A 922 33.32 26.08 -18.14
C ASN A 922 33.90 24.68 -17.82
N THR A 923 35.12 24.39 -18.27
CA THR A 923 35.77 23.09 -18.12
C THR A 923 36.38 22.83 -16.73
N SER A 924 36.07 23.66 -15.73
CA SER A 924 36.59 23.48 -14.36
C SER A 924 35.97 22.29 -13.60
N THR A 925 34.82 21.80 -14.06
CA THR A 925 34.11 20.65 -13.47
C THR A 925 34.08 19.49 -14.46
N GLU A 926 33.98 18.24 -13.98
CA GLU A 926 33.86 17.06 -14.85
C GLU A 926 32.65 17.14 -15.80
N ALA A 927 31.51 17.61 -15.29
CA ALA A 927 30.33 17.83 -16.13
C ALA A 927 30.57 18.89 -17.21
N GLY A 928 31.29 19.96 -16.84
CA GLY A 928 31.73 20.99 -17.78
C GLY A 928 32.64 20.44 -18.87
N LYS A 929 33.61 19.59 -18.52
CA LYS A 929 34.48 18.90 -19.50
C LYS A 929 33.66 18.05 -20.47
N LEU A 930 32.74 17.22 -19.97
CA LEU A 930 31.87 16.39 -20.80
C LEU A 930 31.02 17.21 -21.77
N LEU A 931 30.35 18.26 -21.27
CA LEU A 931 29.48 19.10 -22.09
C LEU A 931 30.25 19.85 -23.18
N ASN A 932 31.42 20.41 -22.86
CA ASN A 932 32.26 21.09 -23.85
C ASN A 932 32.88 20.11 -24.85
N SER A 933 33.28 18.92 -24.40
CA SER A 933 33.73 17.85 -25.29
C SER A 933 32.63 17.43 -26.26
N PHE A 934 31.40 17.28 -25.79
CA PHE A 934 30.24 17.00 -26.64
C PHE A 934 30.03 18.10 -27.69
N ALA A 935 30.03 19.37 -27.28
CA ALA A 935 29.85 20.50 -28.21
C ALA A 935 30.95 20.54 -29.29
N ALA A 936 32.21 20.27 -28.90
CA ALA A 936 33.33 20.18 -29.83
C ALA A 936 33.21 18.99 -30.79
N SER A 937 32.81 17.81 -30.29
CA SER A 937 32.56 16.63 -31.12
C SER A 937 31.41 16.86 -32.10
N LEU A 938 30.32 17.50 -31.66
CA LEU A 938 29.20 17.86 -32.52
C LEU A 938 29.63 18.85 -33.61
N ALA A 939 30.41 19.88 -33.28
CA ALA A 939 30.94 20.81 -34.26
C ALA A 939 31.85 20.13 -35.28
N LYS A 940 32.72 19.22 -34.84
CA LYS A 940 33.53 18.41 -35.73
C LYS A 940 32.67 17.52 -36.65
N PHE A 941 31.69 16.83 -36.08
CA PHE A 941 30.79 15.92 -36.79
C PHE A 941 29.96 16.65 -37.87
N THR A 942 29.45 17.84 -37.57
CA THR A 942 28.65 18.65 -38.49
C THR A 942 29.50 19.53 -39.44
N GLY A 943 30.83 19.58 -39.24
CA GLY A 943 31.70 20.52 -39.94
C GLY A 943 31.39 22.00 -39.63
N GLY A 944 30.92 22.25 -38.40
CA GLY A 944 30.47 23.54 -37.90
C GLY A 944 31.42 24.20 -36.88
N ASN A 945 30.94 25.25 -36.23
CA ASN A 945 31.64 25.95 -35.15
C ASN A 945 30.73 26.20 -33.95
N VAL A 946 31.34 26.29 -32.76
CA VAL A 946 30.63 26.60 -31.51
C VAL A 946 30.79 28.08 -31.20
N THR A 947 29.69 28.79 -31.00
CA THR A 947 29.64 30.19 -30.57
C THR A 947 28.82 30.34 -29.29
N ILE A 948 28.96 31.47 -28.59
CA ILE A 948 28.17 31.78 -27.39
C ILE A 948 27.00 32.68 -27.79
N LEU A 949 25.79 32.30 -27.37
CA LEU A 949 24.58 33.08 -27.55
C LEU A 949 24.15 33.70 -26.21
N ASP A 950 24.22 35.02 -26.13
CA ASP A 950 23.59 35.81 -25.07
C ASP A 950 22.20 36.28 -25.54
N VAL A 951 21.17 35.56 -25.10
CA VAL A 951 19.79 35.77 -25.54
C VAL A 951 19.28 37.17 -25.16
N ALA A 952 19.57 37.63 -23.94
CA ALA A 952 19.11 38.93 -23.46
C ALA A 952 19.81 40.08 -24.20
N LYS A 953 21.12 39.95 -24.45
CA LYS A 953 21.85 40.93 -25.26
C LYS A 953 21.34 40.96 -26.70
N ARG A 954 21.04 39.80 -27.29
CA ARG A 954 20.46 39.73 -28.65
C ARG A 954 19.06 40.33 -28.73
N TRP A 955 18.25 40.20 -27.68
CA TRP A 955 16.95 40.86 -27.59
C TRP A 955 17.07 42.38 -27.64
N ALA A 956 17.96 42.95 -26.82
CA ALA A 956 18.11 44.40 -26.65
C ALA A 956 18.61 45.14 -27.90
N VAL A 957 19.36 44.47 -28.77
CA VAL A 957 19.95 45.06 -30.00
C VAL A 957 19.23 44.65 -31.28
N SER A 958 18.04 44.06 -31.18
CA SER A 958 17.26 43.64 -32.34
C SER A 958 16.60 44.84 -33.00
N GLU A 959 17.25 45.39 -34.04
CA GLU A 959 16.79 46.60 -34.76
C GLU A 959 15.38 46.47 -35.38
N THR A 960 14.94 45.23 -35.65
CA THR A 960 13.64 44.91 -36.24
C THR A 960 12.58 44.49 -35.22
N ASN A 961 12.91 44.42 -33.92
CA ASN A 961 11.95 44.10 -32.87
C ASN A 961 11.36 45.39 -32.26
N PRO A 962 10.07 45.71 -32.50
CA PRO A 962 9.45 46.93 -31.95
C PRO A 962 9.40 46.93 -30.41
N ASN A 963 9.61 45.76 -29.78
CA ASN A 963 9.59 45.59 -28.33
C ASN A 963 10.99 45.46 -27.70
N ALA A 964 12.06 45.76 -28.44
CA ALA A 964 13.44 45.73 -27.91
C ALA A 964 13.66 46.70 -26.72
N HIS A 965 12.76 47.68 -26.54
CA HIS A 965 12.73 48.60 -25.41
C HIS A 965 12.27 47.94 -24.09
N LEU A 966 11.62 46.78 -24.14
CA LEU A 966 11.20 46.04 -22.94
C LEU A 966 12.39 45.34 -22.29
N ASN A 967 12.47 45.41 -20.95
CA ASN A 967 13.47 44.66 -20.19
C ASN A 967 13.20 43.16 -20.30
N PHE A 968 14.16 42.42 -20.86
CA PHE A 968 14.06 40.97 -21.09
C PHE A 968 13.78 40.19 -19.80
N THR A 969 14.56 40.46 -18.76
CA THR A 969 14.50 39.75 -17.48
C THR A 969 13.15 39.97 -16.80
N ASP A 970 12.71 41.23 -16.70
CA ASP A 970 11.45 41.58 -16.03
C ASP A 970 10.25 40.97 -16.76
N THR A 971 10.26 41.02 -18.10
CA THR A 971 9.17 40.51 -18.94
C THR A 971 9.06 38.98 -18.88
N PHE A 972 10.16 38.26 -19.12
CA PHE A 972 10.10 36.81 -19.33
C PHE A 972 10.23 36.00 -18.04
N ASN A 973 10.74 36.57 -16.94
CA ASN A 973 10.75 35.88 -15.65
C ASN A 973 9.36 35.69 -15.04
N ILE A 974 8.41 36.58 -15.31
CA ILE A 974 7.03 36.46 -14.81
C ILE A 974 6.11 35.73 -15.79
N THR A 975 6.40 35.79 -17.10
CA THR A 975 5.52 35.25 -18.15
C THR A 975 5.22 33.76 -17.97
N TYR A 976 6.25 32.91 -17.81
CA TYR A 976 6.05 31.46 -17.65
C TYR A 976 5.30 31.09 -16.35
N PRO A 977 5.67 31.64 -15.18
CA PRO A 977 4.92 31.41 -13.94
C PRO A 977 3.44 31.81 -14.04
N VAL A 978 3.12 32.91 -14.71
CA VAL A 978 1.72 33.33 -14.91
C VAL A 978 0.98 32.34 -15.81
N LEU A 979 1.55 31.97 -16.96
CA LEU A 979 0.92 31.03 -17.90
C LEU A 979 0.73 29.62 -17.30
N THR A 980 1.59 29.18 -16.40
CA THR A 980 1.45 27.86 -15.76
C THR A 980 0.60 27.90 -14.50
N GLY A 981 0.50 29.03 -13.80
CA GLY A 981 -0.37 29.17 -12.62
C GLY A 981 -1.82 29.50 -12.97
N LYS A 982 -2.07 30.29 -14.02
CA LYS A 982 -3.43 30.64 -14.49
C LYS A 982 -3.99 29.72 -15.56
N GLY A 983 -3.15 28.94 -16.25
CA GLY A 983 -3.58 28.08 -17.36
C GLY A 983 -4.56 26.96 -16.97
N GLN A 984 -4.69 26.74 -15.66
CA GLN A 984 -5.56 25.73 -15.07
C GLN A 984 -6.85 26.31 -14.46
N ASP A 985 -7.05 27.63 -14.45
CA ASP A 985 -8.13 28.26 -13.69
C ASP A 985 -9.52 27.78 -14.14
N ASP A 986 -9.81 27.90 -15.44
CA ASP A 986 -11.10 27.49 -16.02
C ASP A 986 -11.19 26.01 -16.35
N THR A 987 -10.04 25.33 -16.52
CA THR A 987 -9.99 23.93 -16.95
C THR A 987 -9.94 22.95 -15.79
N ILE A 988 -9.35 23.34 -14.65
CA ILE A 988 -9.09 22.47 -13.50
C ILE A 988 -9.59 23.10 -12.21
N ILE A 989 -9.11 24.29 -11.83
CA ILE A 989 -9.31 24.85 -10.49
C ILE A 989 -10.80 25.09 -10.21
N LYS A 990 -11.47 25.89 -11.05
CA LYS A 990 -12.89 26.23 -10.84
C LYS A 990 -13.80 24.99 -10.95
N PRO A 991 -13.71 24.13 -11.99
CA PRO A 991 -14.56 22.95 -12.07
C PRO A 991 -14.31 21.97 -10.93
N PHE A 992 -13.04 21.73 -10.57
CA PHE A 992 -12.71 20.78 -9.51
C PHE A 992 -13.24 21.22 -8.15
N TYR A 993 -13.06 22.49 -7.78
CA TYR A 993 -13.61 23.03 -6.54
C TYR A 993 -15.14 23.04 -6.54
N ALA A 994 -15.78 23.35 -7.68
CA ALA A 994 -17.23 23.32 -7.80
C ALA A 994 -17.79 21.90 -7.66
N HIS A 995 -17.25 20.93 -8.41
CA HIS A 995 -17.69 19.54 -8.35
C HIS A 995 -17.44 18.90 -6.98
N TYR A 996 -16.26 19.12 -6.41
CA TYR A 996 -15.93 18.60 -5.07
C TYR A 996 -16.83 19.25 -4.00
N GLY A 997 -17.03 20.57 -4.06
CA GLY A 997 -17.92 21.28 -3.16
C GLY A 997 -19.37 20.79 -3.26
N ALA A 998 -19.86 20.51 -4.47
CA ALA A 998 -21.21 19.97 -4.67
C ALA A 998 -21.41 18.59 -4.03
N GLN A 999 -20.37 17.75 -3.98
CA GLN A 999 -20.45 16.40 -3.41
C GLN A 999 -20.14 16.36 -1.89
N PHE A 1000 -19.36 17.31 -1.38
CA PHE A 1000 -18.83 17.28 -0.01
C PHE A 1000 -19.17 18.53 0.81
N ASP A 1001 -20.40 19.03 0.70
CA ASP A 1001 -20.98 20.13 1.49
C ASP A 1001 -20.20 21.46 1.41
N GLY A 1002 -19.79 21.85 0.21
CA GLY A 1002 -19.05 23.10 -0.05
C GLY A 1002 -17.58 23.08 0.36
N ARG A 1003 -17.04 21.92 0.79
CA ARG A 1003 -15.61 21.77 1.11
C ARG A 1003 -14.72 21.92 -0.13
N ARG A 1004 -13.43 22.21 0.09
CA ARG A 1004 -12.40 22.18 -0.95
C ARG A 1004 -11.56 20.91 -0.86
N PRO A 1005 -11.14 20.33 -1.99
CA PRO A 1005 -10.20 19.22 -2.01
C PRO A 1005 -8.81 19.68 -1.56
N PHE A 1006 -8.03 18.78 -0.98
CA PHE A 1006 -6.63 19.03 -0.71
C PHE A 1006 -5.83 19.13 -2.01
N VAL A 1007 -4.85 20.03 -2.03
CA VAL A 1007 -3.91 20.28 -3.13
C VAL A 1007 -2.52 20.42 -2.53
N ASN A 1008 -1.52 19.78 -3.15
CA ASN A 1008 -0.14 19.82 -2.68
C ASN A 1008 0.37 21.28 -2.56
N PRO A 1009 1.35 21.55 -1.68
CA PRO A 1009 1.81 22.91 -1.40
C PRO A 1009 2.31 23.68 -2.63
N SER A 1010 3.08 23.05 -3.52
CA SER A 1010 3.65 23.69 -4.70
C SER A 1010 2.60 24.17 -5.72
N PRO A 1011 1.67 23.32 -6.23
CA PRO A 1011 0.60 23.79 -7.10
C PRO A 1011 -0.30 24.84 -6.45
N LEU A 1012 -0.64 24.67 -5.16
CA LEU A 1012 -1.46 25.64 -4.44
C LEU A 1012 -0.81 27.03 -4.38
N ALA A 1013 0.49 27.09 -4.06
CA ALA A 1013 1.23 28.35 -3.96
C ALA A 1013 1.40 29.02 -5.34
N ARG A 1014 1.56 28.25 -6.42
CA ARG A 1014 1.61 28.75 -7.80
C ARG A 1014 0.29 29.37 -8.24
N TRP A 1015 -0.83 28.69 -8.00
CA TRP A 1015 -2.15 29.21 -8.33
C TRP A 1015 -2.44 30.52 -7.58
N ALA A 1016 -2.13 30.55 -6.28
CA ALA A 1016 -2.32 31.75 -5.46
C ALA A 1016 -1.48 32.94 -5.95
N TRP A 1017 -0.22 32.71 -6.31
CA TRP A 1017 0.65 33.77 -6.82
C TRP A 1017 0.18 34.29 -8.17
N ALA A 1018 -0.13 33.40 -9.11
CA ALA A 1018 -0.48 33.76 -10.48
C ALA A 1018 -1.82 34.49 -10.58
N ALA A 1019 -2.73 34.31 -9.61
CA ALA A 1019 -4.03 34.98 -9.54
C ALA A 1019 -3.94 36.52 -9.71
N ASN A 1020 -2.83 37.12 -9.26
CA ASN A 1020 -2.60 38.57 -9.26
C ASN A 1020 -2.08 39.14 -10.59
N TYR A 1021 -1.90 38.34 -11.63
CA TYR A 1021 -1.27 38.76 -12.90
C TYR A 1021 -2.18 38.53 -14.12
N SER A 1022 -1.99 39.28 -15.20
CA SER A 1022 -2.81 39.14 -16.42
C SER A 1022 -2.40 37.93 -17.28
N TRP A 1023 -3.36 37.08 -17.66
CA TRP A 1023 -3.13 35.97 -18.60
C TRP A 1023 -2.83 36.50 -20.01
N ASP A 1024 -3.61 37.47 -20.48
CA ASP A 1024 -3.51 37.98 -21.85
C ASP A 1024 -2.17 38.68 -22.09
N GLU A 1025 -1.67 39.42 -21.09
CA GLU A 1025 -0.35 40.05 -21.15
C GLU A 1025 0.77 39.01 -21.22
N ALA A 1026 0.70 37.96 -20.38
CA ALA A 1026 1.67 36.87 -20.42
C ALA A 1026 1.64 36.12 -21.76
N LEU A 1027 0.45 35.91 -22.34
CA LEU A 1027 0.30 35.28 -23.65
C LEU A 1027 0.87 36.17 -24.78
N GLN A 1028 0.64 37.47 -24.71
CA GLN A 1028 1.21 38.45 -25.64
C GLN A 1028 2.75 38.45 -25.54
N ASN A 1029 3.31 38.47 -24.33
CA ASN A 1029 4.75 38.40 -24.09
C ASN A 1029 5.36 37.12 -24.65
N LYS A 1030 4.74 35.96 -24.41
CA LYS A 1030 5.19 34.68 -25.00
C LYS A 1030 5.18 34.75 -26.53
N THR A 1031 4.11 35.26 -27.13
CA THR A 1031 3.95 35.35 -28.59
C THR A 1031 5.00 36.28 -29.21
N MET A 1032 5.31 37.38 -28.52
CA MET A 1032 6.36 38.31 -28.91
C MET A 1032 7.74 37.64 -28.92
N PHE A 1033 8.10 36.92 -27.86
CA PHE A 1033 9.34 36.13 -27.82
C PHE A 1033 9.38 35.11 -28.95
N MET A 1034 8.27 34.39 -29.16
CA MET A 1034 8.16 33.37 -30.19
C MET A 1034 8.48 33.91 -31.59
N ASN A 1035 7.87 35.02 -31.97
CA ASN A 1035 8.04 35.63 -33.28
C ASN A 1035 9.48 36.13 -33.47
N TRP A 1036 10.05 36.78 -32.45
CA TRP A 1036 11.43 37.23 -32.48
C TRP A 1036 12.42 36.05 -32.60
N PHE A 1037 12.26 35.04 -31.76
CA PHE A 1037 13.18 33.90 -31.70
C PHE A 1037 13.17 33.12 -33.01
N ASN A 1038 11.99 32.81 -33.54
CA ASN A 1038 11.82 32.07 -34.79
C ASN A 1038 12.12 32.91 -36.04
N GLY A 1039 12.16 34.24 -35.94
CA GLY A 1039 12.51 35.11 -37.06
C GLY A 1039 14.01 35.45 -37.13
N GLN A 1040 14.69 35.55 -35.98
CA GLN A 1040 16.01 36.15 -35.91
C GLN A 1040 17.08 35.30 -35.23
N ILE A 1041 16.70 34.39 -34.33
CA ILE A 1041 17.67 33.59 -33.57
C ILE A 1041 17.81 32.19 -34.17
N LEU A 1042 16.68 31.53 -34.43
CA LEU A 1042 16.65 30.18 -34.96
C LEU A 1042 15.61 30.07 -36.08
N PRO A 1043 15.75 30.83 -37.19
CA PRO A 1043 14.82 30.76 -38.30
C PRO A 1043 14.82 29.39 -39.00
N PRO A 1044 13.68 28.95 -39.55
CA PRO A 1044 13.61 27.75 -40.37
C PRO A 1044 14.38 27.95 -41.69
N VAL A 1045 14.78 26.85 -42.31
CA VAL A 1045 15.44 26.80 -43.62
C VAL A 1045 14.57 25.97 -44.56
N ASP A 1046 14.38 26.42 -45.80
CA ASP A 1046 13.46 25.77 -46.76
C ASP A 1046 13.91 24.37 -47.21
N ASP A 1047 15.20 24.04 -47.09
CA ASP A 1047 15.72 22.70 -47.41
C ASP A 1047 15.27 21.69 -46.33
N ALA A 1048 14.35 20.79 -46.68
CA ALA A 1048 13.80 19.79 -45.76
C ALA A 1048 14.84 18.86 -45.11
N LEU A 1049 16.01 18.63 -45.74
CA LEU A 1049 17.09 17.82 -45.17
C LEU A 1049 17.94 18.59 -44.15
N GLN A 1050 17.83 19.92 -44.12
CA GLN A 1050 18.47 20.77 -43.13
C GLN A 1050 17.46 21.31 -42.11
N CYS A 1051 16.40 21.93 -42.60
CA CYS A 1051 15.24 22.58 -41.98
C CYS A 1051 15.54 23.65 -40.89
N SER A 1052 16.72 23.63 -40.28
CA SER A 1052 17.16 24.49 -39.19
C SER A 1052 18.35 25.35 -39.59
N SER A 1053 18.38 26.60 -39.13
CA SER A 1053 19.51 27.51 -39.35
C SER A 1053 20.69 27.26 -38.42
N GLY A 1054 20.46 26.55 -37.30
CA GLY A 1054 21.47 26.25 -36.30
C GLY A 1054 21.03 25.20 -35.31
N PHE A 1055 21.92 24.88 -34.37
CA PHE A 1055 21.58 24.19 -33.13
C PHE A 1055 21.87 25.10 -31.94
N ILE A 1056 21.02 25.05 -30.91
CA ILE A 1056 21.30 25.71 -29.63
C ILE A 1056 21.46 24.66 -28.55
N LEU A 1057 22.60 24.68 -27.87
CA LEU A 1057 22.98 23.79 -26.79
C LEU A 1057 22.90 24.50 -25.44
N TYR A 1058 22.39 23.80 -24.43
CA TYR A 1058 22.47 24.24 -23.03
C TYR A 1058 22.69 23.04 -22.10
N ALA A 1059 23.24 23.29 -20.91
CA ALA A 1059 23.40 22.26 -19.90
C ALA A 1059 22.03 21.84 -19.33
N GLY A 1060 21.56 20.65 -19.70
CA GLY A 1060 20.28 20.11 -19.23
C GLY A 1060 20.37 19.59 -17.79
N LYS A 1061 21.40 18.77 -17.51
CA LYS A 1061 21.76 18.26 -16.18
C LYS A 1061 23.27 18.06 -16.07
N VAL A 1062 23.80 18.21 -14.87
CA VAL A 1062 25.26 18.25 -14.58
C VAL A 1062 25.69 17.25 -13.50
N GLY A 1063 24.89 16.20 -13.24
CA GLY A 1063 25.26 15.12 -12.30
C GLY A 1063 25.45 15.53 -10.84
N ARG A 1064 24.58 16.41 -10.31
CA ARG A 1064 24.62 16.84 -8.89
C ARG A 1064 23.63 16.05 -8.02
N GLN A 1065 24.08 15.65 -6.83
CA GLN A 1065 23.23 15.05 -5.80
C GLN A 1065 22.11 16.00 -5.31
N LEU A 1066 20.87 15.55 -5.49
CA LEU A 1066 19.60 16.11 -5.05
C LEU A 1066 18.79 14.99 -4.37
N PRO A 1067 19.24 14.51 -3.21
CA PRO A 1067 18.63 13.38 -2.54
C PRO A 1067 17.24 13.75 -2.01
N ARG A 1068 16.35 12.75 -2.01
CA ARG A 1068 14.95 12.86 -1.57
C ARG A 1068 14.74 13.10 -0.07
N ASN A 1069 15.80 13.12 0.73
CA ASN A 1069 15.78 13.32 2.19
C ASN A 1069 15.94 14.80 2.61
N ARG A 1070 15.85 15.74 1.67
CA ARG A 1070 15.84 17.18 1.96
C ARG A 1070 14.42 17.67 2.24
N TYR A 1071 14.26 18.45 3.30
CA TYR A 1071 13.00 19.03 3.73
C TYR A 1071 13.17 20.54 3.82
N ASP A 1072 12.87 21.25 2.73
CA ASP A 1072 12.90 22.70 2.69
C ASP A 1072 11.58 23.27 3.27
N ILE A 1073 11.66 24.40 3.98
CA ILE A 1073 10.57 24.90 4.84
C ILE A 1073 9.43 25.56 4.06
N ALA A 1074 9.66 25.94 2.78
CA ALA A 1074 8.66 26.57 1.92
C ALA A 1074 8.99 26.36 0.44
N PRO A 1075 7.97 26.23 -0.44
CA PRO A 1075 8.17 26.28 -1.88
C PRO A 1075 8.79 27.63 -2.28
N PRO A 1076 9.88 27.68 -3.07
CA PRO A 1076 10.54 28.94 -3.40
C PRO A 1076 9.68 29.83 -4.30
N THR A 1077 9.55 31.12 -3.94
CA THR A 1077 8.94 32.19 -4.75
C THR A 1077 10.00 33.23 -5.18
N PRO A 1078 10.00 33.74 -6.43
CA PRO A 1078 9.09 33.38 -7.52
C PRO A 1078 9.38 31.98 -8.07
N PHE A 1079 8.33 31.33 -8.55
CA PHE A 1079 8.44 30.05 -9.23
C PHE A 1079 9.27 30.23 -10.51
N ALA A 1080 10.26 29.36 -10.73
CA ALA A 1080 11.33 29.51 -11.71
C ALA A 1080 10.97 30.28 -13.01
N GLY A 1081 11.56 31.47 -13.19
CA GLY A 1081 11.43 32.34 -14.36
C GLY A 1081 12.18 31.86 -15.60
N PHE A 1082 12.57 32.77 -16.51
CA PHE A 1082 13.23 32.40 -17.76
C PHE A 1082 14.54 31.65 -17.52
N SER A 1083 14.84 30.68 -18.39
CA SER A 1083 16.09 29.91 -18.40
C SER A 1083 16.37 29.42 -19.82
N ALA A 1084 17.57 28.89 -20.07
CA ALA A 1084 17.91 28.34 -21.38
C ALA A 1084 16.92 27.24 -21.82
N ALA A 1085 16.53 26.34 -20.91
CA ALA A 1085 15.52 25.31 -21.16
C ALA A 1085 14.13 25.88 -21.47
N ARG A 1086 13.86 27.16 -21.19
CA ARG A 1086 12.58 27.79 -21.48
C ARG A 1086 12.57 28.50 -22.84
N MET A 1087 13.69 28.58 -23.56
CA MET A 1087 13.70 29.11 -24.94
C MET A 1087 12.67 28.37 -25.81
N SER A 1088 12.71 27.04 -25.81
CA SER A 1088 11.78 26.17 -26.55
C SER A 1088 10.34 26.23 -26.05
N VAL A 1089 10.15 26.55 -24.78
CA VAL A 1089 8.83 26.73 -24.16
C VAL A 1089 8.14 27.97 -24.75
N PHE A 1090 8.89 29.06 -24.88
CA PHE A 1090 8.37 30.32 -25.41
C PHE A 1090 8.32 30.29 -26.95
N SER A 1091 9.35 29.77 -27.61
CA SER A 1091 9.43 29.75 -29.08
C SER A 1091 8.58 28.65 -29.74
N GLY A 1092 8.21 27.62 -29.00
CA GLY A 1092 7.55 26.44 -29.56
C GLY A 1092 8.44 25.60 -30.48
N CYS A 1093 9.76 25.82 -30.45
CA CYS A 1093 10.76 24.96 -31.10
C CYS A 1093 10.86 23.59 -30.41
N PRO A 1094 11.31 22.55 -31.14
CA PRO A 1094 11.66 21.28 -30.53
C PRO A 1094 12.93 21.43 -29.70
N ASP A 1095 13.01 20.65 -28.61
CA ASP A 1095 14.12 20.64 -27.66
C ASP A 1095 14.30 19.24 -27.09
N PHE A 1096 15.42 18.62 -27.43
CA PHE A 1096 15.70 17.21 -27.15
C PHE A 1096 16.82 17.11 -26.12
N THR A 1097 16.63 16.24 -25.13
CA THR A 1097 17.63 15.92 -24.11
C THR A 1097 18.42 14.70 -24.51
N PHE A 1098 19.74 14.85 -24.66
CA PHE A 1098 20.66 13.75 -24.94
C PHE A 1098 21.50 13.46 -23.68
N PRO A 1099 21.56 12.21 -23.20
CA PRO A 1099 22.45 11.83 -22.12
C PRO A 1099 23.88 11.67 -22.67
N VAL A 1100 24.81 12.53 -22.25
CA VAL A 1100 26.17 12.63 -22.82
C VAL A 1100 27.23 11.87 -22.03
N GLY A 1101 26.89 11.41 -20.83
CA GLY A 1101 27.79 10.66 -19.96
C GLY A 1101 27.39 10.75 -18.49
N GLU A 1102 28.32 10.39 -17.61
CA GLU A 1102 28.12 10.39 -16.17
C GLU A 1102 29.33 11.02 -15.47
N VAL A 1103 29.10 11.61 -14.30
CA VAL A 1103 30.17 12.17 -13.46
C VAL A 1103 30.12 11.57 -12.06
N PRO A 1104 31.28 11.40 -11.41
CA PRO A 1104 31.33 11.02 -10.01
C PRO A 1104 30.65 12.09 -9.14
N SER A 1105 29.85 11.65 -8.17
CA SER A 1105 29.10 12.49 -7.25
C SER A 1105 28.94 11.76 -5.92
N PHE A 1106 29.63 12.23 -4.90
CA PHE A 1106 29.60 11.60 -3.57
C PHE A 1106 28.19 11.66 -2.95
N SER A 1107 27.62 10.49 -2.63
CA SER A 1107 26.38 10.38 -1.87
C SER A 1107 26.66 10.40 -0.37
N SER A 1108 26.12 11.40 0.32
CA SER A 1108 26.12 11.44 1.78
C SER A 1108 25.16 10.45 2.43
N LEU A 1109 24.28 9.80 1.65
CA LEU A 1109 23.30 8.84 2.17
C LEU A 1109 23.92 7.45 2.33
N THR A 1110 24.64 7.01 1.31
CA THR A 1110 25.34 5.71 1.28
C THR A 1110 26.81 5.84 1.67
N ASN A 1111 27.33 7.07 1.78
CA ASN A 1111 28.73 7.36 2.05
C ASN A 1111 29.66 6.73 0.99
N HIS A 1112 29.27 6.84 -0.29
CA HIS A 1112 29.95 6.25 -1.43
C HIS A 1112 29.98 7.22 -2.63
N ASP A 1113 30.97 7.07 -3.51
CA ASP A 1113 31.01 7.80 -4.78
C ASP A 1113 30.05 7.17 -5.79
N GLU A 1114 29.02 7.91 -6.18
CA GLU A 1114 28.04 7.46 -7.17
C GLU A 1114 28.34 8.06 -8.55
N LYS A 1115 27.77 7.47 -9.62
CA LYS A 1115 27.78 8.07 -10.95
C LYS A 1115 26.41 8.65 -11.26
N LEU A 1116 26.37 9.94 -11.59
CA LEU A 1116 25.13 10.61 -11.95
C LEU A 1116 25.16 11.09 -13.41
N PRO A 1117 24.02 10.97 -14.13
CA PRO A 1117 23.94 11.41 -15.52
C PRO A 1117 24.22 12.91 -15.73
N VAL A 1118 24.89 13.18 -16.84
CA VAL A 1118 25.06 14.51 -17.45
C VAL A 1118 24.29 14.51 -18.77
N ALA A 1119 23.52 15.55 -19.00
CA ALA A 1119 22.68 15.65 -20.19
C ALA A 1119 22.73 17.06 -20.79
N VAL A 1120 22.67 17.12 -22.11
CA VAL A 1120 22.61 18.35 -22.90
C VAL A 1120 21.21 18.50 -23.50
N GLY A 1121 20.67 19.71 -23.50
CA GLY A 1121 19.49 20.06 -24.27
C GLY A 1121 19.89 20.66 -25.62
N ILE A 1122 19.23 20.22 -26.69
CA ILE A 1122 19.53 20.64 -28.07
C ILE A 1122 18.24 21.13 -28.73
N LEU A 1123 18.23 22.39 -29.15
CA LEU A 1123 17.12 23.00 -29.90
C LEU A 1123 17.44 23.07 -31.39
N ALA A 1124 16.41 22.89 -32.21
CA ALA A 1124 16.41 23.19 -33.64
C ALA A 1124 15.24 24.14 -33.98
N SER A 1125 15.18 24.64 -35.22
CA SER A 1125 14.06 25.45 -35.68
C SER A 1125 12.72 24.72 -35.53
N LYS A 1126 11.63 25.47 -35.35
CA LYS A 1126 10.28 24.89 -35.24
C LYS A 1126 9.96 24.04 -36.47
N GLY A 1127 9.50 22.81 -36.27
CA GLY A 1127 9.23 21.81 -37.31
C GLY A 1127 10.40 20.87 -37.62
N CYS A 1128 11.57 21.05 -37.00
CA CYS A 1128 12.77 20.23 -37.21
C CYS A 1128 12.94 19.05 -36.24
N ASP A 1129 11.84 18.54 -35.70
CA ASP A 1129 11.86 17.47 -34.69
C ASP A 1129 12.62 16.22 -35.19
N GLY A 1130 12.37 15.80 -36.44
CA GLY A 1130 13.04 14.65 -37.04
C GLY A 1130 14.54 14.82 -37.29
N LEU A 1131 15.01 16.06 -37.43
CA LEU A 1131 16.44 16.36 -37.51
C LEU A 1131 17.14 16.05 -36.18
N LEU A 1132 16.51 16.36 -35.06
CA LEU A 1132 17.05 16.06 -33.73
C LEU A 1132 17.01 14.57 -33.42
N ALA A 1133 15.94 13.86 -33.82
CA ALA A 1133 15.88 12.40 -33.67
C ALA A 1133 16.97 11.71 -34.50
N LYS A 1134 17.13 12.12 -35.77
CA LYS A 1134 18.19 11.61 -36.65
C LYS A 1134 19.59 11.95 -36.14
N LEU A 1135 19.79 13.15 -35.57
CA LEU A 1135 21.05 13.52 -34.94
C LEU A 1135 21.40 12.56 -33.80
N ALA A 1136 20.44 12.17 -32.96
CA ALA A 1136 20.68 11.21 -31.89
C ALA A 1136 21.12 9.84 -32.43
N ILE A 1137 20.47 9.36 -33.49
CA ILE A 1137 20.82 8.09 -34.18
C ILE A 1137 22.27 8.16 -34.67
N ASP A 1138 22.61 9.20 -35.43
CA ASP A 1138 23.93 9.32 -36.06
C ASP A 1138 25.06 9.49 -35.04
N LEU A 1139 24.80 10.24 -33.96
CA LEU A 1139 25.79 10.41 -32.91
C LEU A 1139 26.01 9.12 -32.10
N VAL A 1140 25.03 8.23 -32.03
CA VAL A 1140 25.20 6.89 -31.45
C VAL A 1140 25.99 5.99 -32.41
N GLU A 1141 25.69 6.03 -33.71
CA GLU A 1141 26.44 5.27 -34.74
C GLU A 1141 27.91 5.70 -34.80
N GLU A 1142 28.20 7.00 -34.65
CA GLU A 1142 29.56 7.56 -34.60
C GLU A 1142 30.25 7.32 -33.24
N GLY A 1143 29.53 6.81 -32.23
CA GLY A 1143 30.06 6.57 -30.88
C GLY A 1143 30.29 7.83 -30.04
N ILE A 1144 29.77 8.98 -30.46
CA ILE A 1144 29.77 10.23 -29.68
C ILE A 1144 28.78 10.14 -28.52
N LEU A 1145 27.65 9.49 -28.74
CA LEU A 1145 26.66 9.13 -27.72
C LEU A 1145 26.63 7.62 -27.50
N LYS A 1146 26.09 7.20 -26.37
CA LYS A 1146 25.84 5.79 -26.05
C LYS A 1146 24.37 5.57 -25.76
N VAL A 1147 23.85 4.41 -26.15
CA VAL A 1147 22.51 3.96 -25.74
C VAL A 1147 22.55 3.65 -24.24
N PRO A 1148 21.82 4.39 -23.39
CA PRO A 1148 21.81 4.17 -21.96
C PRO A 1148 21.17 2.82 -21.61
N GLN A 1149 21.73 2.13 -20.64
CA GLN A 1149 21.19 0.89 -20.08
C GLN A 1149 20.32 1.15 -18.85
N VAL A 1150 19.51 0.16 -18.47
CA VAL A 1150 18.78 0.18 -17.19
C VAL A 1150 19.72 -0.12 -16.04
N GLY A 1151 19.52 0.48 -14.86
CA GLY A 1151 20.34 0.19 -13.68
C GLY A 1151 20.81 1.42 -12.89
N GLY A 1152 21.72 1.18 -11.94
CA GLY A 1152 22.42 2.17 -11.12
C GLY A 1152 23.23 3.19 -11.92
N SER A 1153 23.64 2.85 -13.13
CA SER A 1153 24.35 3.74 -14.04
C SER A 1153 23.87 3.57 -15.48
N MET A 1154 24.15 4.54 -16.33
CA MET A 1154 23.90 4.48 -17.78
C MET A 1154 24.62 3.31 -18.46
N SER A 1155 25.59 2.68 -17.79
CA SER A 1155 26.32 1.51 -18.30
C SER A 1155 25.70 0.17 -17.86
N GLY A 1156 24.69 0.18 -16.98
CA GLY A 1156 23.98 -1.02 -16.55
C GLY A 1156 24.42 -1.58 -15.20
N ASP A 1157 24.99 -0.76 -14.32
CA ASP A 1157 25.36 -1.19 -12.97
C ASP A 1157 24.11 -1.66 -12.17
N PRO A 1158 24.25 -2.56 -11.20
CA PRO A 1158 23.13 -3.01 -10.37
C PRO A 1158 22.39 -1.86 -9.70
N ILE A 1159 21.07 -2.01 -9.50
CA ILE A 1159 20.26 -1.07 -8.71
C ILE A 1159 20.44 -1.44 -7.23
N PHE A 1160 20.83 -0.48 -6.41
CA PHE A 1160 21.00 -0.66 -4.96
C PHE A 1160 19.68 -0.38 -4.22
N THR A 1161 18.70 -1.30 -4.32
CA THR A 1161 17.40 -1.17 -3.64
C THR A 1161 16.87 -2.50 -3.14
#